data_AF-A0A9X0DNP7-F1
#
_entry.id   AF-A0A9X0DNP7-F1
#
_cell.length_a   1.000
_cell.length_b   1.000
_cell.length_c   1.000
_cell.angle_alpha   90.00
_cell.angle_beta   90.00
_cell.angle_gamma   90.00
#
_symmetry.space_group_name_H-M   'P 1'
#
loop_
_entity.id
_entity.type
_entity.pdbx_description
1 polymer ?
#
loop_
_entity_poly.entity_id
_entity_poly.type
_entity_poly.pdbx_seq_one_letter_code
_entity_poly.pdbx_strand_id
1 'polypeptide(L)'
;MTTNTPPTFNYKAPIDKGGGKFLIEPNFSSSEPLNKHLAIARNSEIPKLLRVKGALTEAENASMLYHHLKTNETAYLGTERNNRTTAGYLDPKSYHQKSPKAYAAAVKAQKLALQRDDKRPSESKLEMILGGGRRANPRCYKLGFTVNPQALAAGSAPVNKFILENQAYVIDFLKSITEALIGPVETIVSAEELDLVAKQREIDVPFTFGSAANYLFTSLQLNYSDLDQTSLQSALGSVGGLHVDANDSPNHWTSLLCLSNMPSNYFGGRSAITSIRTYTEFPPKGKGVLVFRAVHPHLSIGPAQMEEHSARKPWHFEMPEGDEELDPARYITSRCMAVAYPKEHIMKKSPEIQRNLTPLLYKQRPDTKTNTPEKLPEALLAFGTKENQATWYAMAEAKNQARNVQNDSLFVPLTAAEIAHNHRYSLEDGSIATPDVSRIQNTLLGNSATAKDSTHHKNWEASNEFNKELLSQRFFPTTRKSGGTSWTSKGGPIKLVEQSEIGYTVQKLELELASNTTTGKSKKLKLDTSTQRQTQFEAAAREKFGKRPFKCDHCSARFPAVKKCERHHISKHAKDCEWEAVKPSLDPKSFPKSASANENEDVDMEEEEEEEEDNVGDYTEEDVENSEEENNESDEELIHAGQKRKRQG
;
A
#
# COMPACT_ATOMS: atom_id res chain seq x y z
N MET A 1 17.91 -2.46 31.60
CA MET A 1 18.16 -2.45 30.14
C MET A 1 18.63 -1.06 29.76
N THR A 2 19.78 -0.96 29.09
CA THR A 2 20.50 0.29 28.79
C THR A 2 19.76 1.16 27.78
N THR A 3 19.80 2.48 27.96
CA THR A 3 19.08 3.51 27.19
C THR A 3 19.66 3.80 25.79
N ASN A 4 20.57 2.97 25.29
CA ASN A 4 21.26 3.16 24.00
C ASN A 4 20.92 2.09 22.94
N THR A 5 19.97 1.19 23.21
CA THR A 5 19.60 0.20 22.19
C THR A 5 18.68 0.83 21.15
N PRO A 6 19.04 0.82 19.86
CA PRO A 6 18.17 1.32 18.80
C PRO A 6 16.84 0.56 18.82
N PRO A 7 15.73 1.23 18.45
CA PRO A 7 14.42 0.60 18.47
C PRO A 7 14.37 -0.67 17.62
N THR A 8 13.81 -1.74 18.17
CA THR A 8 13.59 -2.99 17.42
C THR A 8 12.44 -2.79 16.43
N PHE A 9 12.70 -3.03 15.14
CA PHE A 9 11.70 -3.01 14.06
C PHE A 9 11.15 -4.42 13.81
N ASN A 10 10.09 -4.56 13.00
CA ASN A 10 9.62 -5.88 12.53
C ASN A 10 10.70 -6.62 11.71
N TYR A 11 11.56 -5.88 11.02
CA TYR A 11 12.74 -6.42 10.35
C TYR A 11 14.01 -5.69 10.78
N LYS A 12 15.15 -6.35 10.75
CA LYS A 12 16.47 -5.75 10.96
C LYS A 12 16.77 -4.69 9.92
N ALA A 13 17.72 -3.81 10.24
CA ALA A 13 18.27 -2.89 9.24
C ALA A 13 18.86 -3.69 8.06
N PRO A 14 18.76 -3.17 6.82
CA PRO A 14 19.34 -3.84 5.66
C PRO A 14 20.85 -4.05 5.83
N ILE A 15 21.30 -5.26 5.52
CA ILE A 15 22.72 -5.65 5.54
C ILE A 15 23.19 -5.79 4.10
N ASP A 16 24.20 -5.02 3.71
CA ASP A 16 24.85 -5.17 2.41
C ASP A 16 25.58 -6.52 2.32
N LYS A 17 25.25 -7.31 1.29
CA LYS A 17 25.86 -8.61 0.98
C LYS A 17 26.81 -8.52 -0.22
N GLY A 18 27.08 -7.32 -0.72
CA GLY A 18 27.90 -7.05 -1.89
C GLY A 18 27.11 -7.18 -3.19
N GLY A 19 27.64 -6.55 -4.25
CA GLY A 19 27.08 -6.64 -5.60
C GLY A 19 25.66 -6.06 -5.75
N GLY A 20 25.29 -5.08 -4.91
CA GLY A 20 23.96 -4.46 -4.89
C GLY A 20 22.89 -5.32 -4.20
N LYS A 21 23.25 -6.36 -3.44
CA LYS A 21 22.29 -7.20 -2.74
C LYS A 21 22.20 -6.82 -1.27
N PHE A 22 20.98 -6.52 -0.80
CA PHE A 22 20.72 -6.20 0.59
C PHE A 22 19.83 -7.26 1.23
N LEU A 23 20.26 -7.83 2.35
CA LEU A 23 19.46 -8.77 3.13
C LEU A 23 18.76 -8.04 4.28
N ILE A 24 17.47 -8.29 4.42
CA ILE A 24 16.62 -7.77 5.48
C ILE A 24 16.06 -8.98 6.22
N GLU A 25 16.38 -9.14 7.51
CA GLU A 25 15.92 -10.30 8.29
C GLU A 25 14.75 -9.94 9.21
N PRO A 26 13.78 -10.84 9.44
CA PRO A 26 12.79 -10.64 10.50
C PRO A 26 13.42 -10.56 11.89
N ASN A 27 12.94 -9.62 12.72
CA ASN A 27 13.30 -9.56 14.14
C ASN A 27 12.38 -10.44 14.99
N PHE A 28 11.12 -10.57 14.59
CA PHE A 28 10.11 -11.38 15.27
C PHE A 28 9.03 -11.81 14.28
N SER A 29 8.34 -12.92 14.59
CA SER A 29 7.19 -13.35 13.81
C SER A 29 6.05 -12.36 13.94
N SER A 30 5.46 -11.92 12.82
CA SER A 30 4.26 -11.10 12.80
C SER A 30 2.98 -11.92 13.05
N SER A 31 3.07 -13.22 13.35
CA SER A 31 1.89 -14.07 13.58
C SER A 31 1.18 -13.76 14.89
N GLU A 32 1.93 -13.38 15.93
CA GLU A 32 1.41 -13.10 17.27
C GLU A 32 0.65 -11.76 17.33
N PRO A 33 -0.47 -11.68 18.08
CA PRO A 33 -1.27 -10.45 18.16
C PRO A 33 -0.45 -9.22 18.56
N LEU A 34 0.45 -9.34 19.53
CA LEU A 34 1.30 -8.24 19.98
C LEU A 34 2.23 -7.74 18.86
N ASN A 35 2.93 -8.65 18.22
CA ASN A 35 3.88 -8.35 17.14
C ASN A 35 3.18 -7.68 15.95
N LYS A 36 1.91 -8.04 15.66
CA LYS A 36 1.08 -7.34 14.67
C LYS A 36 0.84 -5.88 15.05
N HIS A 37 0.50 -5.60 16.30
CA HIS A 37 0.27 -4.22 16.77
C HIS A 37 1.55 -3.38 16.69
N LEU A 38 2.69 -3.96 17.10
CA LEU A 38 3.99 -3.31 17.00
C LEU A 38 4.38 -3.03 15.54
N ALA A 39 4.19 -4.00 14.65
CA ALA A 39 4.45 -3.84 13.22
C ALA A 39 3.56 -2.73 12.61
N ILE A 40 2.26 -2.73 12.90
CA ILE A 40 1.33 -1.70 12.40
C ILE A 40 1.74 -0.31 12.89
N ALA A 41 2.05 -0.16 14.18
CA ALA A 41 2.50 1.12 14.75
C ALA A 41 3.77 1.61 14.02
N ARG A 42 4.74 0.72 13.80
CA ARG A 42 5.99 1.06 13.10
C ARG A 42 5.81 1.43 11.64
N ASN A 43 5.03 0.65 10.91
CA ASN A 43 4.79 0.88 9.49
C ASN A 43 4.02 2.18 9.25
N SER A 44 3.36 2.71 10.29
CA SER A 44 2.64 3.99 10.30
C SER A 44 3.51 5.20 10.71
N GLU A 45 4.70 4.96 11.25
CA GLU A 45 5.70 6.00 11.55
C GLU A 45 6.44 6.38 10.26
N ILE A 46 6.12 7.56 9.73
CA ILE A 46 6.69 8.09 8.48
C ILE A 46 7.60 9.26 8.83
N PRO A 47 8.93 9.15 8.61
CA PRO A 47 9.85 10.26 8.86
C PRO A 47 9.48 11.50 8.04
N LYS A 48 9.46 12.68 8.68
CA LYS A 48 9.19 13.95 7.97
C LYS A 48 10.17 14.21 6.82
N LEU A 49 11.42 13.75 6.95
CA LEU A 49 12.45 13.84 5.91
C LEU A 49 12.03 13.24 4.56
N LEU A 50 11.19 12.18 4.54
CA LEU A 50 10.72 11.62 3.26
C LEU A 50 9.96 12.63 2.41
N ARG A 51 9.28 13.60 3.06
CA ARG A 51 8.49 14.65 2.41
C ARG A 51 9.31 15.86 1.98
N VAL A 52 10.58 15.93 2.37
CA VAL A 52 11.44 17.04 1.95
C VAL A 52 11.77 16.91 0.47
N LYS A 53 11.72 18.02 -0.26
CA LYS A 53 11.96 18.05 -1.71
C LYS A 53 13.45 17.90 -2.03
N GLY A 54 13.77 17.20 -3.12
CA GLY A 54 15.15 17.02 -3.59
C GLY A 54 15.95 16.03 -2.75
N ALA A 55 17.12 15.61 -3.24
CA ALA A 55 17.92 14.52 -2.70
C ALA A 55 18.15 14.61 -1.18
N LEU A 56 18.05 13.47 -0.49
CA LEU A 56 18.45 13.37 0.92
C LEU A 56 19.95 13.08 1.02
N THR A 57 20.62 13.75 1.95
CA THR A 57 22.04 13.50 2.28
C THR A 57 22.22 12.14 2.95
N GLU A 58 23.45 11.61 2.98
CA GLU A 58 23.74 10.35 3.67
C GLU A 58 23.44 10.42 5.19
N ALA A 59 23.75 11.56 5.82
CA ALA A 59 23.44 11.79 7.23
C ALA A 59 21.92 11.80 7.49
N GLU A 60 21.15 12.43 6.61
CA GLU A 60 19.69 12.41 6.68
C GLU A 60 19.14 10.99 6.51
N ASN A 61 19.64 10.25 5.52
CA ASN A 61 19.26 8.84 5.30
C ASN A 61 19.52 7.97 6.52
N ALA A 62 20.71 8.09 7.11
CA ALA A 62 21.05 7.37 8.34
C ALA A 62 20.11 7.73 9.50
N SER A 63 19.78 9.01 9.66
CA SER A 63 18.95 9.50 10.77
C SER A 63 17.50 9.01 10.73
N MET A 64 16.96 8.74 9.54
CA MET A 64 15.59 8.28 9.36
C MET A 64 15.43 6.76 9.40
N LEU A 65 16.53 6.01 9.50
CA LEU A 65 16.54 4.54 9.53
C LEU A 65 15.83 3.91 8.31
N TYR A 66 15.99 4.52 7.13
CA TYR A 66 15.61 3.92 5.86
C TYR A 66 16.84 3.76 4.96
N HIS A 67 16.80 2.74 4.13
CA HIS A 67 17.73 2.55 3.03
C HIS A 67 17.20 3.21 1.76
N HIS A 68 18.02 4.06 1.15
CA HIS A 68 17.75 4.56 -0.20
C HIS A 68 18.11 3.46 -1.19
N LEU A 69 17.10 2.84 -1.79
CA LEU A 69 17.26 1.79 -2.79
C LEU A 69 17.72 2.43 -4.11
N LYS A 70 19.02 2.37 -4.36
CA LYS A 70 19.65 2.93 -5.56
C LYS A 70 19.42 2.00 -6.76
N THR A 71 19.73 2.51 -7.94
CA THR A 71 19.66 1.69 -9.16
C THR A 71 20.56 0.46 -9.05
N ASN A 72 20.10 -0.68 -9.56
CA ASN A 72 20.78 -1.98 -9.48
C ASN A 72 20.89 -2.59 -8.08
N GLU A 73 20.29 -1.97 -7.05
CA GLU A 73 20.16 -2.57 -5.75
C GLU A 73 18.88 -3.42 -5.66
N THR A 74 19.00 -4.59 -5.06
CA THR A 74 17.90 -5.51 -4.80
C THR A 74 17.87 -5.86 -3.32
N ALA A 75 16.71 -5.65 -2.70
CA ALA A 75 16.42 -6.04 -1.33
C ALA A 75 15.78 -7.43 -1.28
N TYR A 76 16.36 -8.29 -0.45
CA TYR A 76 15.91 -9.63 -0.14
C TYR A 76 15.39 -9.67 1.29
N LEU A 77 14.23 -10.29 1.49
CA LEU A 77 13.63 -10.46 2.81
C LEU A 77 13.68 -11.93 3.23
N GLY A 78 14.15 -12.19 4.44
CA GLY A 78 14.28 -13.54 5.01
C GLY A 78 15.62 -13.74 5.71
N THR A 79 16.07 -14.97 5.76
CA THR A 79 17.40 -15.34 6.32
C THR A 79 18.43 -15.49 5.21
N GLU A 80 19.71 -15.57 5.55
CA GLU A 80 20.77 -15.84 4.56
C GLU A 80 20.51 -17.11 3.74
N ARG A 81 19.98 -18.16 4.38
CA ARG A 81 19.72 -19.46 3.74
C ARG A 81 18.38 -19.52 3.01
N ASN A 82 17.43 -18.68 3.39
CA ASN A 82 16.09 -18.68 2.82
C ASN A 82 15.53 -17.25 2.83
N ASN A 83 15.59 -16.60 1.66
CA ASN A 83 15.10 -15.25 1.44
C ASN A 83 14.39 -15.15 0.08
N ARG A 84 13.71 -14.02 -0.15
CA ARG A 84 12.95 -13.77 -1.37
C ARG A 84 13.22 -12.38 -1.90
N THR A 85 13.26 -12.26 -3.23
CA THR A 85 13.38 -10.96 -3.89
C THR A 85 12.15 -10.12 -3.53
N THR A 86 12.38 -9.01 -2.81
CA THR A 86 11.29 -8.24 -2.19
C THR A 86 11.15 -6.86 -2.79
N ALA A 87 12.25 -6.16 -3.10
CA ALA A 87 12.19 -4.88 -3.80
C ALA A 87 13.44 -4.66 -4.68
N GLY A 88 13.29 -3.93 -5.76
CA GLY A 88 14.39 -3.49 -6.62
C GLY A 88 14.01 -2.24 -7.40
N TYR A 89 15.00 -1.46 -7.80
CA TYR A 89 14.79 -0.23 -8.58
C TYR A 89 15.69 -0.18 -9.81
N LEU A 90 15.11 0.26 -10.93
CA LEU A 90 15.83 0.58 -12.16
C LEU A 90 15.57 2.04 -12.50
N ASP A 91 16.64 2.83 -12.55
CA ASP A 91 16.61 4.17 -13.15
C ASP A 91 16.53 4.09 -14.69
N PRO A 92 16.28 5.21 -15.40
CA PRO A 92 16.11 5.18 -16.85
C PRO A 92 17.30 4.57 -17.60
N LYS A 93 18.54 4.91 -17.20
CA LYS A 93 19.76 4.37 -17.81
C LYS A 93 19.89 2.86 -17.62
N SER A 94 19.75 2.37 -16.40
CA SER A 94 19.88 0.93 -16.11
C SER A 94 18.72 0.15 -16.68
N TYR A 95 17.52 0.73 -16.71
CA TYR A 95 16.37 0.11 -17.35
C TYR A 95 16.63 -0.09 -18.86
N HIS A 96 17.10 0.94 -19.56
CA HIS A 96 17.48 0.84 -20.97
C HIS A 96 18.57 -0.20 -21.22
N GLN A 97 19.62 -0.23 -20.38
CA GLN A 97 20.73 -1.17 -20.54
C GLN A 97 20.34 -2.62 -20.29
N LYS A 98 19.52 -2.88 -19.26
CA LYS A 98 19.19 -4.26 -18.85
C LYS A 98 17.97 -4.84 -19.56
N SER A 99 17.05 -3.98 -20.01
CA SER A 99 15.82 -4.41 -20.68
C SER A 99 15.43 -3.44 -21.81
N PRO A 100 16.24 -3.36 -22.89
CA PRO A 100 16.06 -2.36 -23.95
C PRO A 100 14.71 -2.45 -24.66
N LYS A 101 14.20 -3.67 -24.89
CA LYS A 101 12.87 -3.90 -25.49
C LYS A 101 11.74 -3.34 -24.63
N ALA A 102 11.76 -3.62 -23.33
CA ALA A 102 10.78 -3.11 -22.39
C ALA A 102 10.91 -1.59 -22.21
N TYR A 103 12.13 -1.06 -22.21
CA TYR A 103 12.38 0.38 -22.19
C TYR A 103 11.79 1.10 -23.40
N ALA A 104 11.99 0.57 -24.61
CA ALA A 104 11.38 1.12 -25.83
C ALA A 104 9.83 1.11 -25.74
N ALA A 105 9.26 0.04 -25.18
CA ALA A 105 7.84 -0.03 -24.91
C ALA A 105 7.39 1.00 -23.85
N ALA A 106 8.22 1.30 -22.85
CA ALA A 106 7.97 2.34 -21.85
C ALA A 106 7.95 3.74 -22.47
N VAL A 107 8.88 4.04 -23.39
CA VAL A 107 8.90 5.30 -24.16
C VAL A 107 7.62 5.44 -24.98
N LYS A 108 7.18 4.37 -25.66
CA LYS A 108 5.93 4.38 -26.43
C LYS A 108 4.72 4.58 -25.52
N ALA A 109 4.64 3.87 -24.39
CA ALA A 109 3.57 4.01 -23.42
C ALA A 109 3.53 5.42 -22.81
N GLN A 110 4.69 6.05 -22.54
CA GLN A 110 4.80 7.43 -22.08
C GLN A 110 4.21 8.41 -23.11
N LYS A 111 4.59 8.27 -24.39
CA LYS A 111 4.05 9.09 -25.48
C LYS A 111 2.53 8.97 -25.58
N LEU A 112 1.99 7.75 -25.56
CA LEU A 112 0.54 7.50 -25.60
C LEU A 112 -0.19 8.06 -24.36
N ALA A 113 0.42 7.94 -23.17
CA ALA A 113 -0.17 8.41 -21.93
C ALA A 113 -0.18 9.94 -21.80
N LEU A 114 0.73 10.65 -22.47
CA LEU A 114 0.91 12.10 -22.33
C LEU A 114 0.57 12.89 -23.58
N GLN A 115 0.21 12.24 -24.68
CA GLN A 115 -0.21 12.95 -25.89
C GLN A 115 -1.36 13.91 -25.58
N ARG A 116 -1.26 15.15 -26.05
CA ARG A 116 -2.30 16.17 -25.89
C ARG A 116 -3.60 15.72 -26.57
N ASP A 117 -4.72 16.01 -25.93
CA ASP A 117 -6.03 15.83 -26.54
C ASP A 117 -6.29 16.90 -27.61
N ASP A 118 -6.87 16.48 -28.74
CA ASP A 118 -7.09 17.33 -29.90
C ASP A 118 -8.09 18.48 -29.59
N LYS A 119 -9.05 18.25 -28.68
CA LYS A 119 -10.09 19.21 -28.30
C LYS A 119 -9.73 19.97 -27.02
N ARG A 120 -8.94 19.36 -26.14
CA ARG A 120 -8.46 19.95 -24.88
C ARG A 120 -6.95 19.81 -24.78
N PRO A 121 -6.17 20.67 -25.44
CA PRO A 121 -4.73 20.52 -25.50
C PRO A 121 -4.02 20.53 -24.14
N SER A 122 -4.64 21.07 -23.08
CA SER A 122 -4.12 21.01 -21.70
C SER A 122 -4.22 19.62 -21.06
N GLU A 123 -4.93 18.69 -21.69
CA GLU A 123 -5.26 17.36 -21.18
C GLU A 123 -4.57 16.25 -21.95
N SER A 124 -4.38 15.11 -21.29
CA SER A 124 -3.97 13.89 -21.97
C SER A 124 -5.15 13.30 -22.75
N LYS A 125 -4.92 12.96 -24.02
CA LYS A 125 -5.86 12.22 -24.87
C LYS A 125 -6.27 10.90 -24.22
N LEU A 126 -5.30 10.14 -23.70
CA LEU A 126 -5.59 8.89 -23.00
C LEU A 126 -6.46 9.15 -21.78
N GLU A 127 -6.13 10.14 -20.97
CA GLU A 127 -6.91 10.49 -19.79
C GLU A 127 -8.36 10.85 -20.14
N MET A 128 -8.57 11.67 -21.18
CA MET A 128 -9.91 12.03 -21.64
C MET A 128 -10.69 10.81 -22.15
N ILE A 129 -10.05 9.87 -22.84
CA ILE A 129 -10.67 8.61 -23.26
C ILE A 129 -11.10 7.79 -22.02
N LEU A 130 -10.19 7.59 -21.07
CA LEU A 130 -10.44 6.77 -19.88
C LEU A 130 -11.49 7.37 -18.95
N GLY A 131 -11.54 8.71 -18.83
CA GLY A 131 -12.50 9.43 -18.00
C GLY A 131 -13.84 9.73 -18.67
N GLY A 132 -14.04 9.33 -19.93
CA GLY A 132 -15.29 9.55 -20.66
C GLY A 132 -15.51 11.01 -21.06
N GLY A 133 -14.45 11.67 -21.57
CA GLY A 133 -14.45 13.06 -22.01
C GLY A 133 -14.21 14.09 -20.90
N ARG A 134 -13.79 13.65 -19.70
CA ARG A 134 -13.49 14.53 -18.55
C ARG A 134 -12.42 13.91 -17.65
N ARG A 135 -11.77 14.72 -16.82
CA ARG A 135 -10.95 14.22 -15.71
C ARG A 135 -11.83 13.52 -14.69
N ALA A 136 -11.46 12.31 -14.28
CA ALA A 136 -12.10 11.65 -13.15
C ALA A 136 -11.70 12.33 -11.82
N ASN A 137 -12.55 12.22 -10.81
CA ASN A 137 -12.19 12.56 -9.43
C ASN A 137 -12.50 11.36 -8.53
N PRO A 138 -11.50 10.66 -7.98
CA PRO A 138 -10.06 10.88 -8.15
C PRO A 138 -9.54 10.60 -9.59
N ARG A 139 -8.38 11.15 -9.94
CA ARG A 139 -7.70 10.97 -11.25
C ARG A 139 -6.95 9.64 -11.34
N CYS A 140 -7.71 8.56 -11.11
CA CYS A 140 -7.23 7.19 -11.03
C CYS A 140 -8.07 6.32 -11.97
N TYR A 141 -7.40 5.71 -12.96
CA TYR A 141 -8.06 4.95 -14.03
C TYR A 141 -7.63 3.49 -13.96
N LYS A 142 -8.60 2.58 -13.89
CA LYS A 142 -8.34 1.13 -13.82
C LYS A 142 -8.50 0.50 -15.19
N LEU A 143 -7.57 -0.39 -15.53
CA LEU A 143 -7.50 -1.14 -16.77
C LEU A 143 -7.19 -2.62 -16.47
N GLY A 144 -7.35 -3.49 -17.46
CA GLY A 144 -7.20 -4.94 -17.29
C GLY A 144 -8.40 -5.58 -16.58
N PHE A 145 -8.15 -6.56 -15.70
CA PHE A 145 -9.18 -7.34 -15.03
C PHE A 145 -9.28 -7.00 -13.55
N THR A 146 -10.50 -6.85 -13.06
CA THR A 146 -10.81 -6.49 -11.67
C THR A 146 -11.79 -7.48 -11.07
N VAL A 147 -11.80 -7.56 -9.74
CA VAL A 147 -12.80 -8.34 -9.00
C VAL A 147 -13.90 -7.43 -8.46
N ASN A 148 -15.10 -7.97 -8.28
CA ASN A 148 -16.11 -7.31 -7.44
C ASN A 148 -15.63 -7.26 -5.97
N PRO A 149 -16.21 -6.39 -5.12
CA PRO A 149 -15.77 -6.22 -3.74
C PRO A 149 -15.80 -7.52 -2.90
N GLN A 150 -16.68 -8.47 -3.23
CA GLN A 150 -16.79 -9.76 -2.55
C GLN A 150 -15.82 -10.83 -3.11
N ALA A 151 -15.05 -10.51 -4.15
CA ALA A 151 -14.15 -11.42 -4.86
C ALA A 151 -14.82 -12.73 -5.36
N LEU A 152 -16.13 -12.64 -5.66
CA LEU A 152 -16.94 -13.74 -6.20
C LEU A 152 -17.01 -13.71 -7.73
N ALA A 153 -16.68 -12.58 -8.34
CA ALA A 153 -16.73 -12.41 -9.78
C ALA A 153 -15.63 -11.47 -10.29
N ALA A 154 -14.89 -11.87 -11.32
CA ALA A 154 -13.90 -11.08 -12.03
C ALA A 154 -14.38 -10.72 -13.44
N GLY A 155 -13.93 -9.58 -13.93
CA GLY A 155 -14.16 -9.16 -15.31
C GLY A 155 -13.32 -7.93 -15.66
N SER A 156 -13.43 -7.45 -16.90
CA SER A 156 -12.69 -6.25 -17.31
C SER A 156 -13.02 -5.06 -16.42
N ALA A 157 -12.07 -4.14 -16.31
CA ALA A 157 -12.30 -2.83 -15.74
C ALA A 157 -13.46 -2.12 -16.48
N PRO A 158 -14.13 -1.13 -15.84
CA PRO A 158 -15.22 -0.41 -16.46
C PRO A 158 -14.82 0.23 -17.78
N VAL A 159 -15.66 0.06 -18.79
CA VAL A 159 -15.49 0.63 -20.13
C VAL A 159 -16.61 1.64 -20.36
N ASN A 160 -16.27 2.75 -21.00
CA ASN A 160 -17.21 3.82 -21.33
C ASN A 160 -17.27 4.02 -22.85
N LYS A 161 -18.21 4.85 -23.33
CA LYS A 161 -18.40 5.13 -24.76
C LYS A 161 -17.13 5.63 -25.46
N PHE A 162 -16.33 6.50 -24.84
CA PHE A 162 -15.10 7.04 -25.43
C PHE A 162 -14.03 5.97 -25.60
N ILE A 163 -13.91 5.04 -24.64
CA ILE A 163 -13.02 3.88 -24.79
C ILE A 163 -13.46 3.04 -25.99
N LEU A 164 -14.77 2.81 -26.16
CA LEU A 164 -15.31 2.04 -27.28
C LEU A 164 -15.10 2.71 -28.65
N GLU A 165 -15.03 4.03 -28.70
CA GLU A 165 -14.76 4.78 -29.93
C GLU A 165 -13.25 4.86 -30.24
N ASN A 166 -12.39 4.64 -29.25
CA ASN A 166 -10.94 4.78 -29.35
C ASN A 166 -10.18 3.49 -28.98
N GLN A 167 -10.77 2.33 -29.26
CA GLN A 167 -10.26 1.04 -28.76
C GLN A 167 -8.83 0.75 -29.19
N ALA A 168 -8.49 1.03 -30.45
CA ALA A 168 -7.14 0.80 -30.99
C ALA A 168 -6.07 1.55 -30.18
N TYR A 169 -6.35 2.79 -29.79
CA TYR A 169 -5.42 3.60 -29.00
C TYR A 169 -5.21 3.03 -27.59
N VAL A 170 -6.29 2.59 -26.93
CA VAL A 170 -6.23 1.99 -25.59
C VAL A 170 -5.54 0.62 -25.62
N ILE A 171 -5.81 -0.18 -26.65
CA ILE A 171 -5.16 -1.48 -26.87
C ILE A 171 -3.66 -1.29 -27.12
N ASP A 172 -3.26 -0.32 -27.94
CA ASP A 172 -1.84 -0.04 -28.21
C ASP A 172 -1.10 0.41 -26.94
N PHE A 173 -1.77 1.24 -26.11
CA PHE A 173 -1.26 1.59 -24.79
C PHE A 173 -1.10 0.34 -23.91
N LEU A 174 -2.11 -0.53 -23.83
CA LEU A 174 -2.07 -1.74 -23.00
C LEU A 174 -0.98 -2.72 -23.43
N LYS A 175 -0.81 -2.94 -24.74
CA LYS A 175 0.30 -3.76 -25.25
C LYS A 175 1.65 -3.19 -24.84
N SER A 176 1.85 -1.88 -25.05
CA SER A 176 3.12 -1.20 -24.78
C SER A 176 3.42 -1.17 -23.28
N ILE A 177 2.43 -0.85 -22.45
CA ILE A 177 2.63 -0.74 -21.00
C ILE A 177 2.86 -2.10 -20.35
N THR A 178 2.19 -3.16 -20.81
CA THR A 178 2.40 -4.53 -20.29
C THR A 178 3.85 -4.97 -20.50
N GLU A 179 4.40 -4.81 -21.71
CA GLU A 179 5.81 -5.12 -22.00
C GLU A 179 6.76 -4.28 -21.11
N ALA A 180 6.47 -2.98 -20.98
CA ALA A 180 7.23 -2.05 -20.16
C ALA A 180 7.21 -2.35 -18.65
N LEU A 181 6.28 -3.16 -18.18
CA LEU A 181 6.15 -3.53 -16.76
C LEU A 181 6.75 -4.90 -16.45
N ILE A 182 6.76 -5.83 -17.41
CA ILE A 182 7.29 -7.19 -17.25
C ILE A 182 8.81 -7.18 -17.21
N GLY A 183 9.47 -6.52 -18.18
CA GLY A 183 10.93 -6.55 -18.32
C GLY A 183 11.71 -6.16 -17.05
N PRO A 184 11.31 -5.11 -16.30
CA PRO A 184 11.92 -4.77 -15.02
C PRO A 184 11.82 -5.88 -13.96
N VAL A 185 10.70 -6.59 -13.88
CA VAL A 185 10.53 -7.71 -12.94
C VAL A 185 11.48 -8.84 -13.33
N GLU A 186 11.54 -9.19 -14.61
CA GLU A 186 12.44 -10.22 -15.15
C GLU A 186 13.93 -9.89 -14.96
N THR A 187 14.25 -8.60 -14.86
CA THR A 187 15.60 -8.11 -14.60
C THR A 187 15.99 -8.20 -13.12
N ILE A 188 15.04 -7.94 -12.22
CA ILE A 188 15.28 -7.80 -10.77
C ILE A 188 15.15 -9.14 -10.05
N VAL A 189 14.18 -9.96 -10.46
CA VAL A 189 13.78 -11.18 -9.77
C VAL A 189 14.59 -12.37 -10.26
N SER A 190 14.91 -13.29 -9.36
CA SER A 190 15.63 -14.51 -9.71
C SER A 190 14.84 -15.39 -10.69
N ALA A 191 15.55 -16.04 -11.62
CA ALA A 191 14.94 -16.94 -12.60
C ALA A 191 14.15 -18.08 -11.94
N GLU A 192 14.62 -18.60 -10.79
CA GLU A 192 13.92 -19.64 -10.03
C GLU A 192 12.54 -19.19 -9.54
N GLU A 193 12.45 -17.98 -8.97
CA GLU A 193 11.17 -17.42 -8.52
C GLU A 193 10.22 -17.15 -9.70
N LEU A 194 10.75 -16.69 -10.83
CA LEU A 194 9.97 -16.44 -12.05
C LEU A 194 9.48 -17.73 -12.70
N ASP A 195 10.32 -18.76 -12.79
CA ASP A 195 9.95 -20.07 -13.32
C ASP A 195 8.83 -20.72 -12.51
N LEU A 196 8.89 -20.59 -11.18
CA LEU A 196 7.85 -21.08 -10.29
C LEU A 196 6.51 -20.38 -10.58
N VAL A 197 6.53 -19.06 -10.74
CA VAL A 197 5.33 -18.27 -11.07
C VAL A 197 4.81 -18.56 -12.48
N ALA A 198 5.70 -18.62 -13.48
CA ALA A 198 5.34 -18.89 -14.87
C ALA A 198 4.69 -20.27 -15.03
N LYS A 199 5.23 -21.31 -14.38
CA LYS A 199 4.61 -22.64 -14.34
C LYS A 199 3.25 -22.61 -13.64
N GLN A 200 3.14 -21.91 -12.51
CA GLN A 200 1.87 -21.83 -11.79
C GLN A 200 0.77 -21.14 -12.60
N ARG A 201 1.09 -20.12 -13.38
CA ARG A 201 0.14 -19.47 -14.29
C ARG A 201 -0.56 -20.48 -15.21
N GLU A 202 0.16 -21.45 -15.75
CA GLU A 202 -0.43 -22.42 -16.67
C GLU A 202 -1.45 -23.33 -15.96
N ILE A 203 -1.29 -23.53 -14.66
CA ILE A 203 -2.19 -24.32 -13.81
C ILE A 203 -3.42 -23.49 -13.41
N ASP A 204 -3.21 -22.28 -12.92
CA ASP A 204 -4.27 -21.44 -12.37
C ASP A 204 -5.11 -20.74 -13.45
N VAL A 205 -4.51 -20.51 -14.63
CA VAL A 205 -5.11 -19.85 -15.80
C VAL A 205 -5.66 -18.44 -15.46
N PRO A 206 -4.83 -17.52 -14.96
CA PRO A 206 -5.26 -16.19 -14.56
C PRO A 206 -5.67 -15.34 -15.76
N PHE A 207 -6.68 -14.48 -15.58
CA PHE A 207 -6.89 -13.36 -16.48
C PHE A 207 -5.69 -12.41 -16.43
N THR A 208 -5.08 -12.13 -17.57
CA THR A 208 -3.99 -11.16 -17.69
C THR A 208 -4.26 -10.18 -18.83
N PHE A 209 -3.74 -8.97 -18.73
CA PHE A 209 -4.03 -7.89 -19.66
C PHE A 209 -2.88 -7.62 -20.64
N GLY A 210 -3.21 -7.03 -21.79
CA GLY A 210 -2.27 -6.48 -22.78
C GLY A 210 -1.61 -7.50 -23.71
N SER A 211 -0.98 -8.56 -23.17
CA SER A 211 -0.17 -9.51 -23.95
C SER A 211 -0.30 -10.94 -23.41
N ALA A 212 -0.21 -11.93 -24.31
CA ALA A 212 -0.15 -13.34 -23.95
C ALA A 212 1.15 -13.71 -23.22
N ALA A 213 2.18 -12.87 -23.31
CA ALA A 213 3.40 -12.99 -22.51
C ALA A 213 3.20 -12.50 -21.06
N ASN A 214 2.10 -11.82 -20.73
CA ASN A 214 1.86 -11.38 -19.36
C ASN A 214 1.49 -12.55 -18.46
N TYR A 215 2.39 -12.87 -17.53
CA TYR A 215 2.19 -13.86 -16.48
C TYR A 215 2.20 -13.28 -15.06
N LEU A 216 2.37 -11.96 -14.93
CA LEU A 216 2.62 -11.31 -13.65
C LEU A 216 1.43 -10.51 -13.16
N PHE A 217 0.67 -9.86 -14.06
CA PHE A 217 -0.28 -8.82 -13.66
C PHE A 217 -1.68 -9.06 -14.21
N THR A 218 -2.67 -8.73 -13.37
CA THR A 218 -4.10 -8.89 -13.70
C THR A 218 -4.76 -7.54 -13.96
N SER A 219 -4.28 -6.48 -13.32
CA SER A 219 -4.82 -5.12 -13.47
C SER A 219 -3.72 -4.07 -13.54
N LEU A 220 -4.10 -2.93 -14.11
CA LEU A 220 -3.29 -1.73 -14.19
C LEU A 220 -4.09 -0.55 -13.61
N GLN A 221 -3.43 0.28 -12.83
CA GLN A 221 -3.94 1.57 -12.40
C GLN A 221 -3.05 2.69 -12.93
N LEU A 222 -3.65 3.61 -13.67
CA LEU A 222 -2.99 4.80 -14.20
C LEU A 222 -3.38 6.02 -13.35
N ASN A 223 -2.37 6.66 -12.77
CA ASN A 223 -2.54 7.76 -11.82
C ASN A 223 -1.99 9.06 -12.43
N TYR A 224 -2.87 10.04 -12.63
CA TYR A 224 -2.47 11.40 -13.03
C TYR A 224 -2.54 12.34 -11.84
N SER A 225 -1.63 13.30 -11.77
CA SER A 225 -1.75 14.44 -10.87
C SER A 225 -1.15 15.68 -11.52
N ASP A 226 -1.69 16.83 -11.18
CA ASP A 226 -1.11 18.11 -11.57
C ASP A 226 0.22 18.33 -10.83
N LEU A 227 1.05 19.25 -11.33
CA LEU A 227 2.41 19.47 -10.83
C LEU A 227 2.46 20.21 -9.48
N ASP A 228 1.43 21.00 -9.19
CA ASP A 228 1.30 21.93 -8.08
C ASP A 228 0.39 21.39 -6.95
N GLN A 229 0.02 20.12 -7.02
CA GLN A 229 -0.96 19.56 -6.11
C GLN A 229 -0.40 19.36 -4.69
N THR A 230 -1.10 19.86 -3.67
CA THR A 230 -0.64 19.85 -2.27
C THR A 230 -0.40 18.44 -1.72
N SER A 231 -1.16 17.44 -2.19
CA SER A 231 -0.92 16.03 -1.84
C SER A 231 -1.43 15.08 -2.93
N LEU A 232 -0.79 13.90 -3.05
CA LEU A 232 -1.30 12.83 -3.92
C LEU A 232 -2.64 12.27 -3.43
N GLN A 233 -2.92 12.35 -2.13
CA GLN A 233 -4.24 11.95 -1.62
C GLN A 233 -5.36 12.85 -2.17
N SER A 234 -5.08 14.13 -2.38
CA SER A 234 -6.02 15.05 -3.01
C SER A 234 -6.31 14.67 -4.48
N ALA A 235 -5.32 14.13 -5.19
CA ALA A 235 -5.45 13.75 -6.60
C ALA A 235 -6.05 12.36 -6.78
N LEU A 236 -5.57 11.41 -5.97
CA LEU A 236 -5.76 9.98 -6.15
C LEU A 236 -6.71 9.37 -5.12
N GLY A 237 -7.14 10.13 -4.11
CA GLY A 237 -7.96 9.61 -3.01
C GLY A 237 -7.17 8.68 -2.09
N SER A 238 -7.82 7.61 -1.61
CA SER A 238 -7.23 6.71 -0.60
C SER A 238 -5.95 5.99 -1.04
N VAL A 239 -5.77 5.78 -2.36
CA VAL A 239 -4.58 5.14 -2.92
C VAL A 239 -3.36 6.07 -2.98
N GLY A 240 -3.54 7.37 -2.70
CA GLY A 240 -2.45 8.34 -2.57
C GLY A 240 -1.81 8.37 -1.18
N GLY A 241 -2.38 7.66 -0.20
CA GLY A 241 -1.89 7.60 1.19
C GLY A 241 -1.06 6.35 1.50
N LEU A 242 -0.73 6.16 2.77
CA LEU A 242 -0.14 4.91 3.26
C LEU A 242 -1.19 3.78 3.21
N HIS A 243 -0.87 2.69 2.53
CA HIS A 243 -1.78 1.55 2.38
C HIS A 243 -1.02 0.24 2.18
N VAL A 244 -1.78 -0.86 2.13
CA VAL A 244 -1.33 -2.19 1.73
C VAL A 244 -2.27 -2.69 0.65
N ASP A 245 -1.74 -3.22 -0.44
CA ASP A 245 -2.53 -3.92 -1.45
C ASP A 245 -2.85 -5.35 -0.99
N ALA A 246 -3.64 -5.44 0.08
CA ALA A 246 -3.90 -6.67 0.85
C ALA A 246 -4.48 -7.84 0.03
N ASN A 247 -5.05 -7.55 -1.14
CA ASN A 247 -5.68 -8.52 -2.03
C ASN A 247 -4.76 -8.99 -3.15
N ASP A 248 -3.49 -8.58 -3.13
CA ASP A 248 -2.51 -8.98 -4.12
C ASP A 248 -1.81 -10.27 -3.71
N SER A 249 -1.31 -11.00 -4.70
CA SER A 249 -0.67 -12.29 -4.46
C SER A 249 0.67 -12.08 -3.75
N PRO A 250 0.91 -12.75 -2.61
CA PRO A 250 2.18 -12.67 -1.89
C PRO A 250 3.33 -13.29 -2.69
N ASN A 251 3.03 -14.17 -3.66
CA ASN A 251 4.02 -14.80 -4.54
C ASN A 251 4.46 -13.91 -5.70
N HIS A 252 3.78 -12.80 -5.95
CA HIS A 252 4.03 -11.94 -7.11
C HIS A 252 4.51 -10.55 -6.70
N TRP A 253 4.86 -9.74 -7.70
CA TRP A 253 5.35 -8.39 -7.55
C TRP A 253 4.35 -7.38 -8.13
N THR A 254 4.37 -6.20 -7.55
CA THR A 254 3.78 -4.98 -8.09
C THR A 254 4.89 -4.17 -8.76
N SER A 255 4.58 -3.58 -9.90
CA SER A 255 5.52 -2.75 -10.68
C SER A 255 4.97 -1.32 -10.81
N LEU A 256 5.75 -0.34 -10.39
CA LEU A 256 5.44 1.10 -10.44
C LEU A 256 6.37 1.74 -11.46
N LEU A 257 5.84 2.03 -12.64
CA LEU A 257 6.54 2.72 -13.72
C LEU A 257 6.15 4.19 -13.76
N CYS A 258 7.14 5.07 -13.68
CA CYS A 258 6.95 6.50 -13.90
C CYS A 258 6.83 6.79 -15.39
N LEU A 259 5.71 7.35 -15.82
CA LEU A 259 5.48 7.84 -17.18
C LEU A 259 5.45 9.37 -17.21
N SER A 260 5.92 10.04 -16.16
CA SER A 260 5.81 11.49 -16.02
C SER A 260 6.63 12.24 -17.06
N ASN A 261 6.22 13.47 -17.37
CA ASN A 261 6.99 14.42 -18.16
C ASN A 261 6.92 15.76 -17.44
N MET A 262 7.86 15.99 -16.54
CA MET A 262 7.92 17.19 -15.70
C MET A 262 9.15 18.02 -16.08
N PRO A 263 9.11 19.35 -15.86
CA PRO A 263 10.26 20.20 -16.10
C PRO A 263 11.43 19.79 -15.20
N SER A 264 12.66 20.03 -15.65
CA SER A 264 13.87 19.54 -14.95
C SER A 264 14.08 20.17 -13.57
N ASN A 265 13.45 21.31 -13.29
CA ASN A 265 13.46 21.94 -11.96
C ASN A 265 12.41 21.35 -11.00
N TYR A 266 11.77 20.22 -11.33
CA TYR A 266 10.88 19.50 -10.42
C TYR A 266 11.60 18.33 -9.75
N PHE A 267 11.27 18.12 -8.48
CA PHE A 267 11.45 16.83 -7.82
C PHE A 267 10.35 15.88 -8.27
N GLY A 268 10.71 14.69 -8.76
CA GLY A 268 9.75 13.74 -9.34
C GLY A 268 8.91 12.97 -8.33
N GLY A 269 9.19 13.13 -7.04
CA GLY A 269 8.54 12.39 -5.96
C GLY A 269 9.34 11.16 -5.51
N ARG A 270 8.79 10.47 -4.51
CA ARG A 270 9.37 9.25 -3.93
C ARG A 270 8.30 8.21 -3.68
N SER A 271 8.70 6.94 -3.62
CA SER A 271 7.88 5.89 -3.02
C SER A 271 8.69 5.19 -1.93
N ALA A 272 8.03 4.91 -0.80
CA ALA A 272 8.62 4.24 0.35
C ALA A 272 7.86 2.96 0.65
N ILE A 273 8.58 1.87 0.89
CA ILE A 273 8.05 0.59 1.35
C ILE A 273 8.32 0.52 2.86
N THR A 274 7.34 0.95 3.64
CA THR A 274 7.54 1.33 5.04
C THR A 274 7.88 0.13 5.92
N SER A 275 7.42 -1.06 5.55
CA SER A 275 7.72 -2.28 6.31
C SER A 275 9.17 -2.69 6.28
N ILE A 276 9.83 -2.57 5.11
CA ILE A 276 11.24 -2.92 4.93
C ILE A 276 12.16 -1.69 5.01
N ARG A 277 11.59 -0.53 5.37
CA ARG A 277 12.30 0.74 5.50
C ARG A 277 13.16 1.07 4.29
N THR A 278 12.63 0.85 3.09
CA THR A 278 13.29 1.26 1.85
C THR A 278 12.51 2.38 1.19
N TYR A 279 13.20 3.21 0.43
CA TYR A 279 12.56 4.19 -0.45
C TYR A 279 13.37 4.37 -1.73
N THR A 280 12.72 4.91 -2.76
CA THR A 280 13.38 5.34 -4.00
C THR A 280 12.76 6.62 -4.52
N GLU A 281 13.50 7.33 -5.36
CA GLU A 281 13.12 8.57 -6.02
C GLU A 281 12.78 8.32 -7.49
N PHE A 282 11.80 9.06 -8.03
CA PHE A 282 11.45 8.94 -9.44
C PHE A 282 12.00 10.09 -10.28
N PRO A 283 12.44 9.82 -11.52
CA PRO A 283 12.91 10.83 -12.45
C PRO A 283 11.76 11.74 -12.91
N PRO A 284 11.98 13.07 -12.98
CA PRO A 284 10.98 14.01 -13.51
C PRO A 284 10.54 13.70 -14.94
N LYS A 285 11.47 13.20 -15.77
CA LYS A 285 11.27 12.83 -17.17
C LYS A 285 10.77 11.38 -17.36
N GLY A 286 10.44 10.69 -16.26
CA GLY A 286 9.87 9.35 -16.29
C GLY A 286 10.88 8.23 -16.57
N LYS A 287 10.36 7.02 -16.80
CA LYS A 287 11.05 5.76 -17.11
C LYS A 287 11.90 5.17 -15.97
N GLY A 288 11.70 5.62 -14.74
CA GLY A 288 12.14 4.90 -13.55
C GLY A 288 11.10 3.87 -13.11
N VAL A 289 11.55 2.69 -12.66
CA VAL A 289 10.68 1.58 -12.28
C VAL A 289 11.05 1.03 -10.91
N LEU A 290 10.07 1.02 -9.99
CA LEU A 290 10.16 0.31 -8.71
C LEU A 290 9.37 -1.00 -8.81
N VAL A 291 10.03 -2.12 -8.49
CA VAL A 291 9.39 -3.43 -8.36
C VAL A 291 9.42 -3.82 -6.89
N PHE A 292 8.30 -4.29 -6.34
CA PHE A 292 8.29 -4.85 -4.99
C PHE A 292 7.21 -5.92 -4.79
N ARG A 293 7.36 -6.82 -3.81
CA ARG A 293 6.34 -7.84 -3.52
C ARG A 293 5.02 -7.18 -3.12
N ALA A 294 3.93 -7.62 -3.72
CA ALA A 294 2.68 -6.84 -3.83
C ALA A 294 1.89 -6.62 -2.52
N VAL A 295 2.41 -7.06 -1.38
CA VAL A 295 1.70 -7.11 -0.09
C VAL A 295 2.43 -6.33 1.01
N HIS A 296 3.37 -5.46 0.63
CA HIS A 296 4.08 -4.61 1.57
C HIS A 296 3.39 -3.25 1.75
N PRO A 297 3.31 -2.74 3.00
CA PRO A 297 2.93 -1.36 3.28
C PRO A 297 3.79 -0.36 2.54
N HIS A 298 3.15 0.58 1.86
CA HIS A 298 3.86 1.58 1.08
C HIS A 298 3.07 2.87 0.94
N LEU A 299 3.78 3.93 0.57
CA LEU A 299 3.20 5.23 0.26
C LEU A 299 4.01 5.90 -0.85
N SER A 300 3.38 6.81 -1.57
CA SER A 300 4.04 7.67 -2.54
C SER A 300 3.92 9.14 -2.13
N ILE A 301 4.94 9.90 -2.46
CA ILE A 301 5.03 11.35 -2.24
C ILE A 301 5.05 11.99 -3.63
N GLY A 302 4.22 13.01 -3.78
CA GLY A 302 4.01 13.70 -5.05
C GLY A 302 5.23 14.48 -5.51
N PRO A 303 5.25 14.89 -6.79
CA PRO A 303 6.24 15.81 -7.29
C PRO A 303 6.09 17.18 -6.62
N ALA A 304 7.16 17.96 -6.68
CA ALA A 304 7.13 19.35 -6.24
C ALA A 304 8.16 20.17 -7.02
N GLN A 305 7.85 21.43 -7.29
CA GLN A 305 8.84 22.35 -7.83
C GLN A 305 9.97 22.58 -6.81
N MET A 306 11.22 22.55 -7.29
CA MET A 306 12.39 22.93 -6.52
C MET A 306 12.45 24.46 -6.39
N GLU A 307 12.87 24.95 -5.22
CA GLU A 307 13.10 26.38 -5.01
C GLU A 307 14.32 26.84 -5.82
N GLU A 308 14.25 28.05 -6.40
CA GLU A 308 15.26 28.62 -7.31
C GLU A 308 16.67 28.68 -6.69
N HIS A 309 16.75 28.80 -5.37
CA HIS A 309 17.99 28.82 -4.59
C HIS A 309 18.09 27.66 -3.59
N SER A 310 17.40 26.55 -3.87
CA SER A 310 17.48 25.40 -2.97
C SER A 310 18.93 24.93 -2.82
N ALA A 311 19.41 24.87 -1.57
CA ALA A 311 20.70 24.26 -1.26
C ALA A 311 20.72 22.74 -1.55
N ARG A 312 19.55 22.12 -1.78
CA ARG A 312 19.41 20.71 -2.13
C ARG A 312 19.51 20.55 -3.64
N LYS A 313 20.47 19.74 -4.08
CA LYS A 313 20.54 19.32 -5.48
C LYS A 313 19.28 18.51 -5.83
N PRO A 314 18.62 18.75 -6.98
CA PRO A 314 17.69 17.78 -7.53
C PRO A 314 18.46 16.47 -7.73
N TRP A 315 17.82 15.33 -7.47
CA TRP A 315 18.47 14.05 -7.77
C TRP A 315 18.67 13.93 -9.27
N HIS A 316 19.92 13.75 -9.69
CA HIS A 316 20.28 13.66 -11.08
C HIS A 316 20.07 12.23 -11.55
N PHE A 317 19.11 12.04 -12.44
CA PHE A 317 18.95 10.78 -13.18
C PHE A 317 19.62 10.96 -14.53
N GLU A 318 20.56 10.07 -14.84
CA GLU A 318 21.10 10.01 -16.18
C GLU A 318 20.06 9.38 -17.12
N MET A 319 19.73 10.11 -18.18
CA MET A 319 18.89 9.58 -19.26
C MET A 319 19.78 8.80 -20.24
N PRO A 320 19.27 7.74 -20.89
CA PRO A 320 20.00 7.07 -21.96
C PRO A 320 20.36 8.02 -23.11
N GLU A 321 21.49 7.77 -23.75
CA GLU A 321 21.87 8.48 -24.97
C GLU A 321 20.81 8.25 -26.06
N GLY A 322 20.38 9.32 -26.73
CA GLY A 322 19.33 9.28 -27.75
C GLY A 322 17.89 9.28 -27.21
N ASP A 323 17.67 9.33 -25.89
CA ASP A 323 16.33 9.57 -25.33
C ASP A 323 15.98 11.05 -25.46
N GLU A 324 15.18 11.38 -26.48
CA GLU A 324 14.77 12.74 -26.80
C GLU A 324 13.76 13.30 -25.80
N GLU A 325 13.85 14.60 -25.53
CA GLU A 325 12.81 15.29 -24.78
C GLU A 325 11.47 15.25 -25.53
N LEU A 326 10.38 15.06 -24.78
CA LEU A 326 9.04 15.08 -25.37
C LEU A 326 8.69 16.50 -25.83
N ASP A 327 8.36 16.63 -27.12
CA ASP A 327 7.90 17.88 -27.74
C ASP A 327 6.72 18.50 -26.93
N PRO A 328 6.92 19.69 -26.30
CA PRO A 328 5.89 20.35 -25.51
C PRO A 328 4.62 20.68 -26.29
N ALA A 329 4.70 20.81 -27.62
CA ALA A 329 3.54 21.06 -28.48
C ALA A 329 2.67 19.80 -28.66
N ARG A 330 3.25 18.61 -28.51
CA ARG A 330 2.55 17.32 -28.69
C ARG A 330 2.17 16.63 -27.40
N TYR A 331 2.92 16.86 -26.31
CA TYR A 331 2.76 16.15 -25.05
C TYR A 331 2.50 17.11 -23.89
N ILE A 332 1.62 16.73 -22.97
CA ILE A 332 1.37 17.50 -21.75
C ILE A 332 2.53 17.36 -20.76
N THR A 333 2.62 18.33 -19.86
CA THR A 333 3.46 18.27 -18.67
C THR A 333 2.59 17.79 -17.51
N SER A 334 2.87 16.59 -16.98
CA SER A 334 2.08 16.00 -15.90
C SER A 334 2.89 14.93 -15.18
N ARG A 335 2.52 14.65 -13.93
CA ARG A 335 2.86 13.39 -13.30
C ARG A 335 1.96 12.30 -13.85
N CYS A 336 2.54 11.16 -14.20
CA CYS A 336 1.80 9.97 -14.59
C CYS A 336 2.51 8.73 -14.03
N MET A 337 1.81 7.90 -13.26
CA MET A 337 2.33 6.62 -12.78
C MET A 337 1.44 5.47 -13.23
N ALA A 338 2.06 4.46 -13.82
CA ALA A 338 1.43 3.17 -14.11
C ALA A 338 1.78 2.19 -12.98
N VAL A 339 0.75 1.60 -12.37
CA VAL A 339 0.89 0.64 -11.27
C VAL A 339 0.22 -0.67 -11.64
N ALA A 340 0.99 -1.75 -11.75
CA ALA A 340 0.50 -3.05 -12.17
C ALA A 340 0.40 -4.02 -10.99
N TYR A 341 -0.78 -4.63 -10.82
CA TYR A 341 -1.10 -5.43 -9.64
C TYR A 341 -1.38 -6.89 -9.97
N PRO A 342 -0.88 -7.84 -9.15
CA PRO A 342 -1.19 -9.26 -9.24
C PRO A 342 -2.34 -9.66 -8.30
N LYS A 343 -3.59 -9.23 -8.56
CA LYS A 343 -4.73 -9.50 -7.66
C LYS A 343 -4.90 -11.01 -7.39
N GLU A 344 -4.74 -11.46 -6.15
CA GLU A 344 -4.57 -12.87 -5.77
C GLU A 344 -5.75 -13.74 -6.23
N HIS A 345 -6.97 -13.28 -6.02
CA HIS A 345 -8.17 -14.01 -6.43
C HIS A 345 -8.25 -14.22 -7.94
N ILE A 346 -7.84 -13.22 -8.73
CA ILE A 346 -7.78 -13.36 -10.19
C ILE A 346 -6.64 -14.30 -10.55
N MET A 347 -5.46 -14.13 -9.93
CA MET A 347 -4.30 -14.97 -10.19
C MET A 347 -4.59 -16.46 -9.97
N LYS A 348 -5.39 -16.80 -8.96
CA LYS A 348 -5.65 -18.20 -8.56
C LYS A 348 -6.95 -18.80 -9.12
N LYS A 349 -7.98 -17.98 -9.32
CA LYS A 349 -9.36 -18.48 -9.48
C LYS A 349 -10.10 -17.95 -10.72
N SER A 350 -9.39 -17.41 -11.70
CA SER A 350 -10.03 -16.75 -12.85
C SER A 350 -11.09 -17.62 -13.56
N PRO A 351 -10.84 -18.91 -13.88
CA PRO A 351 -11.85 -19.76 -14.53
C PRO A 351 -13.10 -20.00 -13.66
N GLU A 352 -12.96 -19.98 -12.34
CA GLU A 352 -14.05 -20.23 -11.39
C GLU A 352 -14.89 -18.99 -11.09
N ILE A 353 -14.30 -17.80 -11.21
CA ILE A 353 -14.95 -16.52 -10.86
C ILE A 353 -15.23 -15.65 -12.09
N GLN A 354 -15.13 -16.19 -13.31
CA GLN A 354 -15.48 -15.43 -14.51
C GLN A 354 -16.94 -14.93 -14.46
N ARG A 355 -17.19 -13.68 -14.87
CA ARG A 355 -18.54 -13.15 -14.98
C ARG A 355 -19.29 -13.82 -16.13
N ASN A 356 -20.51 -14.27 -15.84
CA ASN A 356 -21.42 -14.87 -16.82
C ASN A 356 -22.57 -13.93 -17.23
N LEU A 357 -22.44 -12.61 -17.03
CA LEU A 357 -23.47 -11.64 -17.41
C LEU A 357 -22.86 -10.40 -18.07
N THR A 358 -23.30 -10.14 -19.30
CA THR A 358 -22.95 -8.94 -20.07
C THR A 358 -23.59 -7.68 -19.47
N PRO A 359 -22.80 -6.62 -19.18
CA PRO A 359 -23.34 -5.37 -18.64
C PRO A 359 -24.43 -4.74 -19.53
N LEU A 360 -25.41 -4.07 -18.91
CA LEU A 360 -26.59 -3.50 -19.59
C LEU A 360 -26.25 -2.54 -20.73
N LEU A 361 -25.19 -1.73 -20.60
CA LEU A 361 -24.73 -0.81 -21.63
C LEU A 361 -24.40 -1.52 -22.96
N TYR A 362 -23.96 -2.78 -22.89
CA TYR A 362 -23.64 -3.57 -24.07
C TYR A 362 -24.85 -4.27 -24.67
N LYS A 363 -25.88 -4.60 -23.87
CA LYS A 363 -27.10 -5.26 -24.36
C LYS A 363 -27.90 -4.42 -25.36
N GLN A 364 -27.59 -3.13 -25.48
CA GLN A 364 -28.23 -2.20 -26.41
C GLN A 364 -27.67 -2.30 -27.83
N ARG A 365 -26.56 -3.04 -28.05
CA ARG A 365 -26.08 -3.34 -29.40
C ARG A 365 -26.69 -4.65 -29.91
N PRO A 366 -27.21 -4.71 -31.15
CA PRO A 366 -27.90 -5.90 -31.68
C PRO A 366 -27.02 -7.17 -31.77
N ASP A 367 -25.70 -7.00 -31.80
CA ASP A 367 -24.66 -8.01 -32.05
C ASP A 367 -24.00 -8.60 -30.77
N THR A 368 -24.32 -8.10 -29.58
CA THR A 368 -23.60 -8.40 -28.33
C THR A 368 -24.39 -9.28 -27.34
N LYS A 369 -25.31 -10.12 -27.82
CA LYS A 369 -26.08 -11.07 -26.99
C LYS A 369 -25.24 -12.30 -26.58
N THR A 370 -24.13 -12.08 -25.88
CA THR A 370 -23.41 -13.16 -25.18
C THR A 370 -23.65 -13.05 -23.68
N ASN A 371 -23.60 -14.19 -22.98
CA ASN A 371 -23.52 -14.23 -21.52
C ASN A 371 -22.06 -14.24 -21.03
N THR A 372 -21.07 -14.23 -21.91
CA THR A 372 -19.64 -14.20 -21.54
C THR A 372 -19.00 -12.90 -22.02
N PRO A 373 -19.02 -11.83 -21.21
CA PRO A 373 -18.49 -10.51 -21.58
C PRO A 373 -17.03 -10.57 -22.05
N GLU A 374 -16.24 -11.49 -21.52
CA GLU A 374 -14.81 -11.64 -21.85
C GLU A 374 -14.59 -12.18 -23.28
N LYS A 375 -15.64 -12.70 -23.94
CA LYS A 375 -15.62 -13.15 -25.35
C LYS A 375 -16.00 -12.03 -26.32
N LEU A 376 -16.45 -10.89 -25.82
CA LEU A 376 -16.81 -9.75 -26.65
C LEU A 376 -15.57 -9.17 -27.35
N PRO A 377 -15.71 -8.55 -28.53
CA PRO A 377 -14.64 -7.77 -29.15
C PRO A 377 -14.05 -6.73 -28.18
N GLU A 378 -14.90 -6.12 -27.36
CA GLU A 378 -14.50 -5.16 -26.32
C GLU A 378 -13.66 -5.78 -25.20
N ALA A 379 -13.70 -7.09 -25.00
CA ALA A 379 -12.79 -7.75 -24.05
C ALA A 379 -11.33 -7.66 -24.50
N LEU A 380 -11.07 -7.42 -25.79
CA LEU A 380 -9.72 -7.09 -26.28
C LEU A 380 -9.20 -5.79 -25.66
N LEU A 381 -10.07 -4.88 -25.19
CA LEU A 381 -9.66 -3.73 -24.37
C LEU A 381 -9.05 -4.13 -23.02
N ALA A 382 -9.22 -5.37 -22.58
CA ALA A 382 -8.54 -5.91 -21.41
C ALA A 382 -7.42 -6.87 -21.85
N PHE A 383 -7.71 -7.86 -22.69
CA PHE A 383 -6.73 -8.87 -23.12
C PHE A 383 -5.59 -8.31 -23.98
N GLY A 384 -5.82 -7.20 -24.69
CA GLY A 384 -4.87 -6.52 -25.58
C GLY A 384 -4.65 -7.22 -26.92
N THR A 385 -4.54 -8.55 -26.95
CA THR A 385 -4.41 -9.35 -28.19
C THR A 385 -5.45 -10.45 -28.27
N LYS A 386 -5.84 -10.80 -29.50
CA LYS A 386 -6.65 -12.00 -29.77
C LYS A 386 -5.96 -13.27 -29.31
N GLU A 387 -4.63 -13.34 -29.46
CA GLU A 387 -3.81 -14.43 -28.95
C GLU A 387 -3.98 -14.62 -27.44
N ASN A 388 -3.89 -13.55 -26.64
CA ASN A 388 -4.03 -13.64 -25.19
C ASN A 388 -5.44 -14.11 -24.79
N GLN A 389 -6.47 -13.54 -25.42
CA GLN A 389 -7.86 -13.92 -25.22
C GLN A 389 -8.09 -15.41 -25.56
N ALA A 390 -7.70 -15.83 -26.77
CA ALA A 390 -7.89 -17.18 -27.27
C ALA A 390 -7.11 -18.21 -26.43
N THR A 391 -5.87 -17.89 -26.05
CA THR A 391 -5.04 -18.75 -25.21
C THR A 391 -5.65 -18.92 -23.82
N TRP A 392 -6.15 -17.85 -23.22
CA TRP A 392 -6.85 -17.93 -21.95
C TRP A 392 -8.07 -18.86 -22.03
N TYR A 393 -8.89 -18.74 -23.09
CA TYR A 393 -10.06 -19.61 -23.28
C TYR A 393 -9.70 -21.08 -23.46
N ALA A 394 -8.68 -21.36 -24.26
CA ALA A 394 -8.21 -22.72 -24.47
C ALA A 394 -7.73 -23.36 -23.17
N MET A 395 -6.96 -22.63 -22.38
CA MET A 395 -6.51 -23.09 -21.07
C MET A 395 -7.66 -23.22 -20.06
N ALA A 396 -8.63 -22.29 -20.06
CA ALA A 396 -9.79 -22.37 -19.17
C ALA A 396 -10.66 -23.60 -19.51
N GLU A 397 -10.82 -23.92 -20.79
CA GLU A 397 -11.46 -25.16 -21.23
C GLU A 397 -10.67 -26.38 -20.76
N ALA A 398 -9.36 -26.41 -20.98
CA ALA A 398 -8.49 -27.50 -20.50
C ALA A 398 -8.61 -27.73 -18.99
N LYS A 399 -8.59 -26.66 -18.18
CA LYS A 399 -8.79 -26.75 -16.72
C LYS A 399 -10.15 -27.35 -16.37
N ASN A 400 -11.20 -26.95 -17.06
CA ASN A 400 -12.54 -27.50 -16.87
C ASN A 400 -12.62 -28.98 -17.28
N GLN A 401 -11.99 -29.37 -18.38
CA GLN A 401 -11.94 -30.77 -18.81
C GLN A 401 -11.16 -31.63 -17.81
N ALA A 402 -10.01 -31.16 -17.32
CA ALA A 402 -9.23 -31.85 -16.29
C ALA A 402 -10.06 -32.08 -15.01
N ARG A 403 -10.87 -31.09 -14.60
CA ARG A 403 -11.82 -31.23 -13.48
C ARG A 403 -12.92 -32.25 -13.77
N ASN A 404 -13.44 -32.30 -15.00
CA ASN A 404 -14.47 -33.27 -15.38
C ASN A 404 -13.93 -34.70 -15.35
N VAL A 405 -12.71 -34.93 -15.85
CA VAL A 405 -12.03 -36.25 -15.76
C VAL A 405 -11.91 -36.72 -14.30
N GLN A 406 -11.66 -35.80 -13.36
CA GLN A 406 -11.59 -36.14 -11.93
C GLN A 406 -12.94 -36.53 -11.33
N ASN A 407 -14.04 -35.97 -11.84
CA ASN A 407 -15.38 -36.18 -11.31
C ASN A 407 -16.14 -37.31 -12.01
N ASP A 408 -15.78 -37.62 -13.26
CA ASP A 408 -16.43 -38.62 -14.09
C ASP A 408 -15.36 -39.41 -14.87
N SER A 409 -15.17 -40.67 -14.50
CA SER A 409 -14.20 -41.56 -15.13
C SER A 409 -14.56 -41.95 -16.57
N LEU A 410 -15.79 -41.69 -17.01
CA LEU A 410 -16.23 -41.91 -18.40
C LEU A 410 -16.03 -40.68 -19.28
N PHE A 411 -15.68 -39.52 -18.71
CA PHE A 411 -15.40 -38.32 -19.48
C PHE A 411 -14.10 -38.48 -20.28
N VAL A 412 -14.21 -38.38 -21.61
CA VAL A 412 -13.06 -38.42 -22.51
C VAL A 412 -12.62 -36.98 -22.81
N PRO A 413 -11.47 -36.51 -22.28
CA PRO A 413 -10.99 -35.17 -22.55
C PRO A 413 -10.46 -35.07 -23.98
N LEU A 414 -10.65 -33.91 -24.60
CA LEU A 414 -9.96 -33.52 -25.83
C LEU A 414 -8.45 -33.39 -25.56
N THR A 415 -7.67 -33.70 -26.58
CA THR A 415 -6.23 -33.41 -26.59
C THR A 415 -5.95 -31.92 -26.61
N ALA A 416 -4.76 -31.50 -26.17
CA ALA A 416 -4.36 -30.10 -26.23
C ALA A 416 -4.43 -29.51 -27.64
N ALA A 417 -4.15 -30.31 -28.68
CA ALA A 417 -4.23 -29.89 -30.08
C ALA A 417 -5.69 -29.66 -30.53
N GLU A 418 -6.63 -30.51 -30.12
CA GLU A 418 -8.06 -30.33 -30.41
C GLU A 418 -8.62 -29.10 -29.70
N ILE A 419 -8.24 -28.88 -28.43
CA ILE A 419 -8.62 -27.66 -27.70
C ILE A 419 -8.05 -26.43 -28.41
N ALA A 420 -6.77 -26.42 -28.79
CA ALA A 420 -6.17 -25.31 -29.53
C ALA A 420 -6.90 -25.05 -30.86
N HIS A 421 -7.32 -26.10 -31.56
CA HIS A 421 -8.09 -26.01 -32.80
C HIS A 421 -9.45 -25.33 -32.61
N ASN A 422 -10.14 -25.61 -31.49
CA ASN A 422 -11.43 -25.01 -31.15
C ASN A 422 -11.33 -23.51 -30.83
N HIS A 423 -10.17 -23.05 -30.37
CA HIS A 423 -9.92 -21.66 -29.97
C HIS A 423 -9.01 -20.91 -30.96
N ARG A 424 -9.03 -21.28 -32.23
CA ARG A 424 -8.33 -20.55 -33.30
C ARG A 424 -8.79 -19.10 -33.41
N TYR A 425 -7.89 -18.22 -33.81
CA TYR A 425 -8.16 -16.80 -33.97
C TYR A 425 -7.52 -16.24 -35.25
N SER A 426 -8.16 -15.23 -35.83
CA SER A 426 -7.65 -14.56 -37.03
C SER A 426 -6.64 -13.48 -36.67
N LEU A 427 -5.48 -13.52 -37.31
CA LEU A 427 -4.45 -12.48 -37.26
C LEU A 427 -4.88 -11.25 -38.09
N GLU A 428 -4.07 -10.18 -38.02
CA GLU A 428 -4.36 -8.92 -38.72
C GLU A 428 -4.31 -9.07 -40.25
N ASP A 429 -3.48 -9.98 -40.76
CA ASP A 429 -3.38 -10.33 -42.17
C ASP A 429 -4.48 -11.29 -42.67
N GLY A 430 -5.42 -11.66 -41.79
CA GLY A 430 -6.52 -12.58 -42.09
C GLY A 430 -6.14 -14.07 -41.99
N SER A 431 -4.87 -14.41 -41.76
CA SER A 431 -4.46 -15.80 -41.51
C SER A 431 -4.99 -16.31 -40.17
N ILE A 432 -5.10 -17.63 -40.03
CA ILE A 432 -5.64 -18.27 -38.82
C ILE A 432 -4.47 -18.81 -38.00
N ALA A 433 -4.40 -18.39 -36.74
CA ALA A 433 -3.47 -18.89 -35.74
C ALA A 433 -4.18 -19.75 -34.68
N THR A 434 -3.41 -20.61 -34.02
CA THR A 434 -3.86 -21.42 -32.88
C THR A 434 -3.19 -20.94 -31.60
N PRO A 435 -3.85 -21.07 -30.43
CA PRO A 435 -3.18 -20.96 -29.14
C PRO A 435 -2.01 -21.94 -29.00
N ASP A 436 -1.09 -21.64 -28.08
CA ASP A 436 0.06 -22.51 -27.78
C ASP A 436 -0.39 -23.84 -27.17
N VAL A 437 -0.23 -24.91 -27.93
CA VAL A 437 -0.57 -26.29 -27.55
C VAL A 437 0.20 -26.72 -26.30
N SER A 438 1.45 -26.31 -26.13
CA SER A 438 2.28 -26.70 -24.98
C SER A 438 1.72 -26.12 -23.68
N ARG A 439 1.23 -24.88 -23.72
CA ARG A 439 0.61 -24.24 -22.55
C ARG A 439 -0.69 -24.93 -22.16
N ILE A 440 -1.53 -25.26 -23.13
CA ILE A 440 -2.77 -26.03 -22.91
C ILE A 440 -2.45 -27.41 -22.32
N GLN A 441 -1.44 -28.10 -22.85
CA GLN A 441 -0.99 -29.39 -22.33
C GLN A 441 -0.50 -29.28 -20.88
N ASN A 442 0.26 -28.22 -20.55
CA ASN A 442 0.69 -27.96 -19.18
C ASN A 442 -0.50 -27.69 -18.24
N THR A 443 -1.55 -27.02 -18.71
CA THR A 443 -2.80 -26.85 -17.94
C THR A 443 -3.49 -28.17 -17.64
N LEU A 444 -3.61 -29.07 -18.64
CA LEU A 444 -4.19 -30.40 -18.45
C LEU A 444 -3.39 -31.21 -17.43
N LEU A 445 -2.06 -31.27 -17.59
CA LEU A 445 -1.18 -32.02 -16.70
C LEU A 445 -1.16 -31.46 -15.29
N GLY A 446 -1.05 -30.14 -15.13
CA GLY A 446 -1.00 -29.46 -13.85
C GLY A 446 -2.32 -29.48 -13.07
N ASN A 447 -3.43 -29.84 -13.72
CA ASN A 447 -4.73 -30.05 -13.09
C ASN A 447 -5.18 -31.53 -13.14
N SER A 448 -4.27 -32.47 -13.41
CA SER A 448 -4.55 -33.91 -13.30
C SER A 448 -4.67 -34.37 -11.84
N ALA A 449 -5.21 -35.57 -11.61
CA ALA A 449 -5.39 -36.12 -10.27
C ALA A 449 -4.06 -36.25 -9.49
N THR A 450 -2.95 -36.55 -10.18
CA THR A 450 -1.61 -36.72 -9.58
C THR A 450 -0.84 -35.40 -9.44
N ALA A 451 -1.35 -34.29 -9.96
CA ALA A 451 -0.64 -33.02 -9.98
C ALA A 451 -0.33 -32.47 -8.58
N LYS A 452 -1.17 -32.78 -7.58
CA LYS A 452 -0.98 -32.38 -6.18
C LYS A 452 0.27 -32.99 -5.55
N ASP A 453 0.73 -34.14 -6.04
CA ASP A 453 1.92 -34.81 -5.53
C ASP A 453 3.22 -34.33 -6.19
N SER A 454 3.10 -33.51 -7.25
CA SER A 454 4.23 -32.98 -8.01
C SER A 454 5.15 -32.11 -7.17
N THR A 455 6.44 -32.12 -7.51
CA THR A 455 7.44 -31.23 -6.92
C THR A 455 7.05 -29.76 -7.09
N HIS A 456 6.46 -29.40 -8.23
CA HIS A 456 5.99 -28.04 -8.49
C HIS A 456 4.93 -27.60 -7.46
N HIS A 457 3.89 -28.41 -7.22
CA HIS A 457 2.84 -28.08 -6.27
C HIS A 457 3.39 -27.86 -4.85
N LYS A 458 4.28 -28.76 -4.39
CA LYS A 458 4.94 -28.65 -3.09
C LYS A 458 5.78 -27.38 -2.97
N ASN A 459 6.56 -27.06 -4.01
CA ASN A 459 7.38 -25.85 -4.05
C ASN A 459 6.52 -24.58 -4.08
N TRP A 460 5.40 -24.60 -4.82
CA TRP A 460 4.47 -23.47 -4.89
C TRP A 460 3.82 -23.18 -3.54
N GLU A 461 3.30 -24.21 -2.86
CA GLU A 461 2.68 -24.04 -1.55
C GLU A 461 3.71 -23.60 -0.50
N ALA A 462 4.90 -24.21 -0.46
CA ALA A 462 5.98 -23.79 0.44
C ALA A 462 6.40 -22.33 0.19
N SER A 463 6.48 -21.90 -1.07
CA SER A 463 6.78 -20.49 -1.40
C SER A 463 5.65 -19.54 -0.97
N ASN A 464 4.39 -19.94 -1.18
CA ASN A 464 3.21 -19.18 -0.76
C ASN A 464 3.10 -19.04 0.75
N GLU A 465 3.37 -20.11 1.50
CA GLU A 465 3.43 -20.08 2.97
C GLU A 465 4.57 -19.18 3.46
N PHE A 466 5.78 -19.39 2.94
CA PHE A 466 6.94 -18.59 3.32
C PHE A 466 6.72 -17.09 3.06
N ASN A 467 6.22 -16.71 1.87
CA ASN A 467 5.94 -15.31 1.55
C ASN A 467 4.84 -14.72 2.46
N LYS A 468 3.87 -15.52 2.93
CA LYS A 468 2.85 -15.07 3.88
C LYS A 468 3.40 -14.87 5.29
N GLU A 469 4.35 -15.68 5.71
CA GLU A 469 5.04 -15.54 7.00
C GLU A 469 5.92 -14.28 7.06
N LEU A 470 6.50 -13.91 5.92
CA LEU A 470 7.30 -12.69 5.81
C LEU A 470 6.50 -11.39 5.93
N LEU A 471 5.17 -11.42 5.89
CA LEU A 471 4.34 -10.21 5.90
C LEU A 471 4.35 -9.54 7.26
N SER A 472 4.76 -8.28 7.33
CA SER A 472 4.65 -7.49 8.56
C SER A 472 3.20 -7.18 8.96
N GLN A 473 2.30 -7.03 7.98
CA GLN A 473 0.88 -6.76 8.17
C GLN A 473 0.10 -7.05 6.88
N ARG A 474 -1.21 -7.28 7.00
CA ARG A 474 -2.10 -7.43 5.84
C ARG A 474 -2.94 -6.20 5.55
N PHE A 475 -3.36 -5.51 6.60
CA PHE A 475 -4.19 -4.32 6.49
C PHE A 475 -3.90 -3.44 7.68
N PHE A 476 -4.10 -2.14 7.49
CA PHE A 476 -4.15 -1.22 8.60
C PHE A 476 -5.61 -1.20 9.12
N PRO A 477 -5.89 -1.34 10.44
CA PRO A 477 -7.25 -1.37 10.99
C PRO A 477 -8.07 -0.08 10.76
N THR A 478 -9.20 -0.15 10.06
CA THR A 478 -10.09 1.01 9.88
C THR A 478 -11.06 1.19 11.05
N THR A 479 -11.27 2.42 11.53
CA THR A 479 -12.53 2.74 12.22
C THR A 479 -13.67 2.55 11.21
N ARG A 480 -14.58 1.60 11.49
CA ARG A 480 -15.67 1.19 10.59
C ARG A 480 -16.46 2.41 10.07
N LYS A 481 -16.35 2.71 8.78
CA LYS A 481 -17.49 3.07 7.89
C LYS A 481 -17.15 2.63 6.45
N SER A 482 -17.93 1.66 5.97
CA SER A 482 -18.19 1.29 4.56
C SER A 482 -17.01 1.22 3.57
N GLY A 483 -16.65 -0.01 3.18
CA GLY A 483 -16.34 -0.32 1.77
C GLY A 483 -15.17 0.44 1.13
N GLY A 484 -14.02 0.49 1.79
CA GLY A 484 -12.78 0.98 1.21
C GLY A 484 -11.67 0.91 2.25
N THR A 485 -10.60 0.17 1.96
CA THR A 485 -9.39 0.16 2.79
C THR A 485 -8.71 1.52 2.66
N SER A 486 -9.13 2.47 3.48
CA SER A 486 -8.47 3.76 3.63
C SER A 486 -8.23 4.05 5.10
N TRP A 487 -6.99 4.39 5.44
CA TRP A 487 -6.70 5.15 6.64
C TRP A 487 -6.98 6.60 6.29
N THR A 488 -8.21 7.04 6.57
CA THR A 488 -8.50 8.46 6.65
C THR A 488 -8.16 8.95 8.05
N SER A 489 -7.53 10.11 8.06
CA SER A 489 -7.10 10.92 9.21
C SER A 489 -8.26 11.43 10.08
N LYS A 490 -9.17 10.55 10.51
CA LYS A 490 -10.21 10.89 11.49
C LYS A 490 -10.36 9.88 12.64
N GLY A 491 -9.43 8.94 12.82
CA GLY A 491 -9.49 8.01 13.96
C GLY A 491 -8.23 7.23 14.34
N GLY A 492 -7.07 7.51 13.72
CA GLY A 492 -5.76 6.94 14.09
C GLY A 492 -4.71 7.39 13.05
N PRO A 493 -3.57 8.01 13.42
CA PRO A 493 -2.80 8.81 12.48
C PRO A 493 -1.71 8.03 11.74
N ILE A 494 -1.53 8.33 10.44
CA ILE A 494 -0.18 8.40 9.87
C ILE A 494 0.56 9.40 10.74
N LYS A 495 1.48 8.92 11.59
CA LYS A 495 2.23 9.80 12.46
C LYS A 495 3.47 10.23 11.69
N LEU A 496 3.45 11.47 11.22
CA LEU A 496 4.69 12.12 10.82
C LEU A 496 5.53 12.29 12.08
N VAL A 497 6.71 11.71 12.07
CA VAL A 497 7.62 11.73 13.20
C VAL A 497 8.90 12.46 12.82
N GLU A 498 9.44 13.21 13.77
CA GLU A 498 10.84 13.64 13.67
C GLU A 498 11.76 12.42 13.77
N GLN A 499 13.00 12.56 13.30
CA GLN A 499 14.00 11.48 13.31
C GLN A 499 14.28 11.02 14.74
N SER A 500 14.33 11.96 15.67
CA SER A 500 14.50 11.72 17.11
C SER A 500 13.33 10.98 17.75
N GLU A 501 12.17 10.91 17.09
CA GLU A 501 10.96 10.26 17.59
C GLU A 501 10.71 8.88 16.98
N ILE A 502 11.46 8.51 15.94
CA ILE A 502 11.45 7.15 15.40
C ILE A 502 11.85 6.22 16.52
N GLY A 503 11.01 5.25 16.84
CA GLY A 503 11.28 4.41 18.00
C GLY A 503 10.26 4.55 19.12
N TYR A 504 9.75 5.76 19.32
CA TYR A 504 9.07 6.15 20.54
C TYR A 504 7.75 5.41 20.79
N THR A 505 6.91 5.24 19.77
CA THR A 505 5.58 4.64 19.95
C THR A 505 5.67 3.19 20.43
N VAL A 506 6.62 2.42 19.92
CA VAL A 506 6.87 1.05 20.37
C VAL A 506 7.55 1.01 21.71
N GLN A 507 8.52 1.88 22.02
CA GLN A 507 9.10 1.92 23.37
C GLN A 507 8.00 2.18 24.41
N LYS A 508 7.03 3.05 24.10
CA LYS A 508 5.85 3.28 24.93
C LYS A 508 5.00 2.01 25.04
N LEU A 509 4.67 1.35 23.93
CA LEU A 509 3.88 0.12 23.93
C LEU A 509 4.60 -1.02 24.69
N GLU A 510 5.89 -1.22 24.47
CA GLU A 510 6.72 -2.21 25.17
C GLU A 510 6.74 -1.95 26.67
N LEU A 511 6.83 -0.69 27.11
CA LEU A 511 6.75 -0.30 28.52
C LEU A 511 5.35 -0.53 29.10
N GLU A 512 4.29 -0.15 28.38
CA GLU A 512 2.91 -0.44 28.78
C GLU A 512 2.67 -1.94 28.93
N LEU A 513 3.22 -2.75 28.04
CA LEU A 513 3.14 -4.21 28.13
C LEU A 513 3.95 -4.80 29.28
N ALA A 514 5.17 -4.31 29.51
CA ALA A 514 5.99 -4.72 30.65
C ALA A 514 5.30 -4.41 31.99
N SER A 515 4.52 -3.32 32.06
CA SER A 515 3.72 -2.98 33.23
C SER A 515 2.51 -3.89 33.46
N ASN A 516 1.97 -4.50 32.40
CA ASN A 516 0.85 -5.43 32.49
C ASN A 516 1.26 -6.85 32.90
N THR A 517 2.52 -7.26 32.64
CA THR A 517 3.07 -8.57 33.04
C THR A 517 3.55 -8.62 34.50
N THR A 518 3.82 -7.47 35.14
CA THR A 518 4.21 -7.42 36.56
C THR A 518 3.03 -7.61 37.51
N THR A 519 1.79 -7.39 37.03
CA THR A 519 0.57 -7.75 37.76
C THR A 519 0.10 -9.12 37.28
N GLY A 520 0.65 -10.19 37.85
CA GLY A 520 0.24 -11.57 37.56
C GLY A 520 -1.23 -11.84 37.91
N LYS A 521 -2.17 -11.44 37.05
CA LYS A 521 -3.56 -11.92 37.04
C LYS A 521 -4.07 -12.03 35.60
N SER A 522 -3.99 -13.23 35.07
CA SER A 522 -4.88 -13.71 34.01
C SER A 522 -6.33 -13.61 34.49
N LYS A 523 -7.10 -12.62 34.03
CA LYS A 523 -8.57 -12.70 33.95
C LYS A 523 -9.14 -11.57 33.08
N LYS A 524 -9.96 -11.97 32.11
CA LYS A 524 -11.08 -11.26 31.46
C LYS A 524 -11.02 -9.72 31.52
N LEU A 525 -10.84 -9.12 30.33
CA LEU A 525 -11.16 -7.72 30.02
C LEU A 525 -12.41 -7.24 30.80
N LYS A 526 -12.19 -6.53 31.90
CA LYS A 526 -13.10 -5.50 32.38
C LYS A 526 -12.37 -4.17 32.21
N LEU A 527 -13.14 -3.18 31.82
CA LEU A 527 -12.74 -1.85 31.40
C LEU A 527 -11.90 -1.15 32.49
N ASP A 528 -10.57 -1.19 32.39
CA ASP A 528 -9.69 -0.40 33.25
C ASP A 528 -9.82 1.08 32.90
N THR A 529 -10.05 1.90 33.93
CA THR A 529 -10.26 3.36 33.82
C THR A 529 -8.96 4.08 33.46
N SER A 530 -9.05 5.22 32.76
CA SER A 530 -7.88 5.98 32.26
C SER A 530 -6.91 6.41 33.37
N THR A 531 -7.43 6.62 34.59
CA THR A 531 -6.65 7.03 35.76
C THR A 531 -5.66 5.95 36.20
N GLN A 532 -6.05 4.67 36.16
CA GLN A 532 -5.21 3.56 36.64
C GLN A 532 -4.01 3.30 35.70
N ARG A 533 -4.23 3.41 34.38
CA ARG A 533 -3.17 3.33 33.36
C ARG A 533 -2.15 4.45 33.49
N GLN A 534 -2.62 5.68 33.78
CA GLN A 534 -1.76 6.84 33.95
C GLN A 534 -0.83 6.67 35.17
N THR A 535 -1.36 6.20 36.30
CA THR A 535 -0.56 6.00 37.52
C THR A 535 0.52 4.91 37.34
N GLN A 536 0.19 3.84 36.61
CA GLN A 536 1.14 2.77 36.28
C GLN A 536 2.25 3.25 35.33
N PHE A 537 1.88 4.03 34.30
CA PHE A 537 2.85 4.67 33.40
C PHE A 537 3.81 5.60 34.16
N GLU A 538 3.30 6.43 35.07
CA GLU A 538 4.11 7.36 35.87
C GLU A 538 4.99 6.64 36.89
N ALA A 539 4.56 5.48 37.41
CA ALA A 539 5.39 4.62 38.26
C ALA A 539 6.55 4.01 37.45
N ALA A 540 6.27 3.41 36.30
CA ALA A 540 7.29 2.83 35.41
C ALA A 540 8.28 3.88 34.89
N ALA A 541 7.80 5.10 34.58
CA ALA A 541 8.65 6.21 34.18
C ALA A 541 9.60 6.65 35.31
N ARG A 542 9.14 6.65 36.57
CA ARG A 542 9.99 7.00 37.72
C ARG A 542 11.06 5.96 38.00
N GLU A 543 10.73 4.68 37.80
CA GLU A 543 11.69 3.59 37.93
C GLU A 543 12.79 3.67 36.86
N LYS A 544 12.42 3.98 35.61
CA LYS A 544 13.35 4.00 34.48
C LYS A 544 14.15 5.30 34.32
N PHE A 545 13.56 6.45 34.63
CA PHE A 545 14.13 7.77 34.33
C PHE A 545 14.40 8.62 35.57
N GLY A 546 14.28 8.05 36.78
CA GLY A 546 14.53 8.74 38.04
C GLY A 546 13.28 9.39 38.65
N LYS A 547 13.40 9.90 39.88
CA LYS A 547 12.24 10.30 40.72
C LYS A 547 11.36 11.38 40.08
N ARG A 548 11.91 12.23 39.19
CA ARG A 548 11.17 13.29 38.48
C ARG A 548 11.41 13.23 36.96
N PRO A 549 10.76 12.29 36.26
CA PRO A 549 11.09 12.00 34.88
C PRO A 549 10.48 13.00 33.89
N PHE A 550 9.45 13.76 34.26
CA PHE A 550 8.76 14.67 33.34
C PHE A 550 9.35 16.08 33.42
N LYS A 551 10.02 16.55 32.37
CA LYS A 551 10.61 17.91 32.31
C LYS A 551 9.68 18.84 31.53
N CYS A 552 9.43 20.04 32.03
CA CYS A 552 8.71 21.05 31.25
C CYS A 552 9.55 21.50 30.05
N ASP A 553 8.96 21.61 28.87
CA ASP A 553 9.70 21.97 27.64
C ASP A 553 10.14 23.44 27.61
N HIS A 554 9.53 24.30 28.44
CA HIS A 554 9.81 25.74 28.48
C HIS A 554 10.69 26.17 29.66
N CYS A 555 11.05 25.26 30.57
CA CYS A 555 11.97 25.59 31.67
C CYS A 555 12.75 24.37 32.18
N SER A 556 13.55 24.55 33.23
CA SER A 556 14.33 23.47 33.85
C SER A 556 13.54 22.63 34.87
N ALA A 557 12.27 22.98 35.16
CA ALA A 557 11.47 22.31 36.18
C ALA A 557 11.12 20.86 35.78
N ARG A 558 11.18 19.95 36.76
CA ARG A 558 10.91 18.51 36.57
C ARG A 558 9.95 17.98 37.62
N PHE A 559 9.11 17.03 37.21
CA PHE A 559 7.96 16.57 37.96
C PHE A 559 7.88 15.03 37.99
N PRO A 560 7.34 14.47 39.09
CA PRO A 560 7.14 13.02 39.23
C PRO A 560 5.92 12.48 38.48
N ALA A 561 5.02 13.36 38.01
CA ALA A 561 3.76 13.01 37.34
C ALA A 561 3.45 14.02 36.22
N VAL A 562 2.77 13.56 35.16
CA VAL A 562 2.42 14.38 33.99
C VAL A 562 1.48 15.50 34.41
N LYS A 563 0.45 15.20 35.22
CA LYS A 563 -0.50 16.21 35.73
C LYS A 563 0.16 17.32 36.55
N LYS A 564 1.27 17.03 37.23
CA LYS A 564 2.02 18.06 37.98
C LYS A 564 2.84 18.95 37.05
N CYS A 565 3.37 18.38 35.96
CA CYS A 565 4.03 19.14 34.92
C CYS A 565 3.03 20.02 34.15
N GLU A 566 1.85 19.48 33.85
CA GLU A 566 0.75 20.18 33.19
C GLU A 566 0.28 21.38 34.03
N ARG A 567 0.04 21.17 35.34
CA ARG A 567 -0.32 22.26 36.26
C ARG A 567 0.76 23.34 36.33
N HIS A 568 2.03 22.95 36.32
CA HIS A 568 3.13 23.91 36.27
C HIS A 568 3.12 24.72 34.96
N HIS A 569 2.92 24.06 33.82
CA HIS A 569 2.80 24.74 32.53
C HIS A 569 1.63 25.71 32.50
N ILE A 570 0.45 25.26 32.94
CA ILE A 570 -0.75 26.08 32.98
C ILE A 570 -0.54 27.33 33.85
N SER A 571 0.17 27.19 34.97
CA SER A 571 0.40 28.31 35.90
C SER A 571 1.53 29.26 35.50
N LYS A 572 2.54 28.81 34.74
CA LYS A 572 3.76 29.58 34.47
C LYS A 572 4.00 29.94 33.01
N HIS A 573 3.42 29.18 32.07
CA HIS A 573 3.69 29.29 30.64
C HIS A 573 2.43 29.45 29.77
N ALA A 574 1.22 29.30 30.34
CA ALA A 574 -0.04 29.31 29.58
C ALA A 574 -0.37 30.63 28.84
N LYS A 575 0.21 31.75 29.26
CA LYS A 575 0.00 33.04 28.57
C LYS A 575 0.75 33.11 27.24
N ASP A 576 1.84 32.35 27.10
CA ASP A 576 2.79 32.48 25.99
C ASP A 576 2.90 31.20 25.14
N CYS A 577 2.51 30.03 25.67
CA CYS A 577 2.67 28.72 25.01
C CYS A 577 1.51 27.75 25.32
N GLU A 578 1.04 27.01 24.31
CA GLU A 578 0.09 25.90 24.48
C GLU A 578 0.76 24.68 25.14
N TRP A 579 -0.01 23.89 25.89
CA TRP A 579 0.50 22.68 26.55
C TRP A 579 0.67 21.54 25.54
N GLU A 580 1.87 20.97 25.49
CA GLU A 580 2.15 19.71 24.80
C GLU A 580 2.38 18.57 25.80
N ALA A 581 1.99 17.35 25.42
CA ALA A 581 2.13 16.18 26.29
C ALA A 581 3.62 15.87 26.57
N VAL A 582 4.04 16.12 27.80
CA VAL A 582 5.45 16.02 28.23
C VAL A 582 5.98 14.58 28.22
N LYS A 583 7.16 14.41 27.61
CA LYS A 583 7.88 13.13 27.52
C LYS A 583 8.76 12.89 28.75
N PRO A 584 8.84 11.64 29.27
CA PRO A 584 9.78 11.30 30.34
C PRO A 584 11.24 11.35 29.84
N SER A 585 12.15 11.81 30.69
CA SER A 585 13.58 12.02 30.42
C SER A 585 14.38 11.85 31.70
N LEU A 586 15.67 11.47 31.61
CA LEU A 586 16.54 11.18 32.76
C LEU A 586 16.65 12.36 33.74
N ASP A 587 16.24 12.15 34.98
CA ASP A 587 16.43 13.08 36.10
C ASP A 587 17.93 13.22 36.40
N PRO A 588 18.54 14.41 36.35
CA PRO A 588 20.00 14.58 36.47
C PRO A 588 20.48 14.22 37.89
N LYS A 589 19.55 14.08 38.85
CA LYS A 589 19.82 13.65 40.22
C LYS A 589 19.84 12.12 40.39
N SER A 590 19.70 11.33 39.31
CA SER A 590 19.63 9.86 39.36
C SER A 590 20.98 9.14 39.16
N PHE A 591 22.08 9.65 39.75
CA PHE A 591 23.34 8.90 39.74
C PHE A 591 23.30 7.72 40.72
N PRO A 592 23.83 6.53 40.35
CA PRO A 592 23.97 5.42 41.29
C PRO A 592 25.07 5.75 42.31
N LYS A 593 24.75 5.72 43.61
CA LYS A 593 25.77 5.75 44.67
C LYS A 593 26.63 4.49 44.55
N SER A 594 27.90 4.65 44.22
CA SER A 594 28.94 3.62 44.34
C SER A 594 29.13 3.23 45.81
N ALA A 595 29.36 1.95 46.04
CA ALA A 595 29.58 1.36 47.36
C ALA A 595 30.91 1.82 48.00
N SER A 596 30.85 2.31 49.25
CA SER A 596 31.88 2.10 50.29
C SER A 596 31.46 2.67 51.66
N ALA A 597 31.58 1.81 52.68
CA ALA A 597 31.91 2.05 54.11
C ALA A 597 30.94 2.76 55.08
N ASN A 598 30.50 1.94 56.06
CA ASN A 598 30.19 2.07 57.50
C ASN A 598 29.93 3.41 58.24
N GLU A 599 28.91 3.28 59.11
CA GLU A 599 28.79 3.66 60.54
C GLU A 599 28.42 5.09 60.99
N ASN A 600 27.32 5.08 61.78
CA ASN A 600 26.94 5.88 62.95
C ASN A 600 26.35 7.31 62.81
N GLU A 601 25.10 7.36 63.31
CA GLU A 601 24.51 8.28 64.30
C GLU A 601 24.57 9.80 64.15
N ASP A 602 23.41 10.37 64.47
CA ASP A 602 23.15 11.66 65.15
C ASP A 602 22.67 12.91 64.39
N VAL A 603 21.40 13.22 64.72
CA VAL A 603 20.87 14.49 65.28
C VAL A 603 20.42 15.62 64.34
N ASP A 604 19.11 15.85 64.41
CA ASP A 604 18.30 17.09 64.43
C ASP A 604 18.66 18.28 63.53
N MET A 605 17.63 18.86 62.89
CA MET A 605 16.92 20.03 63.47
C MET A 605 15.72 20.43 62.63
N GLU A 606 14.61 20.63 63.32
CA GLU A 606 13.35 21.23 62.89
C GLU A 606 13.54 22.68 62.45
N GLU A 607 12.65 23.16 61.57
CA GLU A 607 12.08 24.51 61.68
C GLU A 607 10.68 24.44 61.03
N GLU A 608 9.70 24.22 61.91
CA GLU A 608 8.30 24.60 61.72
C GLU A 608 8.22 26.13 61.78
N GLU A 609 7.40 26.74 60.92
CA GLU A 609 6.73 28.00 61.25
C GLU A 609 5.29 27.92 60.75
N GLU A 610 4.44 28.51 61.60
CA GLU A 610 3.09 28.12 61.95
C GLU A 610 1.99 28.68 61.04
N GLU A 611 0.80 28.19 61.36
CA GLU A 611 -0.54 28.43 60.83
C GLU A 611 -0.98 29.91 60.90
N GLU A 612 -1.96 30.26 60.06
CA GLU A 612 -3.07 31.11 60.52
C GLU A 612 -4.32 30.79 59.67
N GLU A 613 -5.26 30.07 60.28
CA GLU A 613 -6.66 30.03 59.86
C GLU A 613 -7.31 31.37 60.22
N ASP A 614 -8.09 31.92 59.29
CA ASP A 614 -9.14 32.87 59.65
C ASP A 614 -10.40 32.61 58.81
N ASN A 615 -11.48 32.37 59.54
CA ASN A 615 -12.81 32.04 59.06
C ASN A 615 -13.77 33.17 59.45
N VAL A 616 -14.23 33.96 58.47
CA VAL A 616 -15.44 34.81 58.50
C VAL A 616 -15.83 35.00 57.02
N GLY A 617 -17.04 34.79 56.50
CA GLY A 617 -18.37 34.77 57.07
C GLY A 617 -19.27 35.60 56.15
N ASP A 618 -20.39 35.00 55.73
CA ASP A 618 -21.64 35.65 55.28
C ASP A 618 -21.73 36.27 53.87
N TYR A 619 -22.65 35.72 53.04
CA TYR A 619 -23.78 36.44 52.41
C TYR A 619 -24.69 35.41 51.69
N THR A 620 -25.74 35.02 52.40
CA THR A 620 -27.14 34.75 51.99
C THR A 620 -27.48 34.30 50.56
N GLU A 621 -28.11 33.12 50.47
CA GLU A 621 -29.17 32.76 49.51
C GLU A 621 -30.46 33.53 49.84
N GLU A 622 -31.20 34.00 48.84
CA GLU A 622 -32.67 34.04 48.88
C GLU A 622 -33.26 33.79 47.48
N ASP A 623 -34.28 32.95 47.51
CA ASP A 623 -35.13 32.43 46.44
C ASP A 623 -36.00 33.48 45.74
N VAL A 624 -36.39 33.22 44.48
CA VAL A 624 -37.78 33.46 44.03
C VAL A 624 -38.26 32.36 43.10
N GLU A 625 -39.17 31.59 43.67
CA GLU A 625 -40.31 30.82 43.14
C GLU A 625 -40.88 31.14 41.73
N ASN A 626 -41.10 30.04 40.99
CA ASN A 626 -42.42 29.52 40.57
C ASN A 626 -43.21 30.19 39.43
N SER A 627 -43.57 29.39 38.41
CA SER A 627 -44.96 29.28 37.92
C SER A 627 -45.13 28.09 36.98
N GLU A 628 -45.94 27.14 37.42
CA GLU A 628 -46.65 26.12 36.65
C GLU A 628 -47.59 26.77 35.62
N GLU A 629 -47.85 26.08 34.49
CA GLU A 629 -49.23 25.88 34.01
C GLU A 629 -49.29 24.77 32.94
N GLU A 630 -50.34 23.96 33.07
CA GLU A 630 -50.63 22.68 32.43
C GLU A 630 -51.38 22.81 31.08
N ASN A 631 -51.65 21.62 30.50
CA ASN A 631 -52.78 21.24 29.63
C ASN A 631 -52.64 21.52 28.11
N ASN A 632 -53.06 20.66 27.19
CA ASN A 632 -53.63 19.31 27.21
C ASN A 632 -53.72 18.81 25.74
N GLU A 633 -53.83 17.49 25.57
CA GLU A 633 -54.59 16.78 24.51
C GLU A 633 -54.10 16.86 23.04
N SER A 634 -54.18 15.84 22.19
CA SER A 634 -54.88 14.54 22.23
C SER A 634 -54.35 13.61 21.12
N ASP A 635 -54.63 12.32 21.32
CA ASP A 635 -54.45 11.18 20.41
C ASP A 635 -55.14 11.34 19.04
N GLU A 636 -54.64 10.60 18.03
CA GLU A 636 -55.48 9.63 17.30
C GLU A 636 -54.65 8.70 16.37
N GLU A 637 -54.87 7.40 16.55
CA GLU A 637 -54.48 6.30 15.67
C GLU A 637 -55.24 6.33 14.33
N LEU A 638 -54.70 5.70 13.26
CA LEU A 638 -55.36 4.62 12.50
C LEU A 638 -54.65 4.26 11.16
N ILE A 639 -54.08 3.05 11.14
CA ILE A 639 -54.32 1.93 10.19
C ILE A 639 -54.80 2.26 8.75
N HIS A 640 -54.03 1.87 7.71
CA HIS A 640 -54.42 0.75 6.81
C HIS A 640 -53.42 0.42 5.68
N ALA A 641 -53.28 -0.89 5.46
CA ALA A 641 -52.65 -1.56 4.33
C ALA A 641 -53.44 -1.39 3.01
N GLY A 642 -52.75 -1.53 1.87
CA GLY A 642 -53.41 -1.63 0.57
C GLY A 642 -52.48 -1.99 -0.59
N GLN A 643 -52.30 -3.29 -0.83
CA GLN A 643 -51.92 -3.80 -2.16
C GLN A 643 -53.00 -3.45 -3.20
N LYS A 644 -52.62 -3.00 -4.39
CA LYS A 644 -53.30 -3.46 -5.64
C LYS A 644 -52.48 -3.20 -6.91
N ARG A 645 -52.43 -4.28 -7.70
CA ARG A 645 -51.99 -4.40 -9.10
C ARG A 645 -52.85 -3.54 -10.03
N LYS A 646 -52.29 -3.00 -11.12
CA LYS A 646 -52.51 -3.39 -12.55
C LYS A 646 -52.24 -2.23 -13.53
N ARG A 647 -51.42 -2.57 -14.55
CA ARG A 647 -51.55 -2.36 -16.01
C ARG A 647 -51.94 -0.98 -16.59
N GLN A 648 -51.12 -0.66 -17.60
CA GLN A 648 -51.40 -0.06 -18.92
C GLN A 648 -51.60 1.46 -19.02
N GLY A 649 -50.77 2.02 -19.90
CA GLY A 649 -50.72 3.35 -20.47
C GLY A 649 -49.50 3.39 -21.37
#